data_AF-A0A7W0T3D8-F1
#
_entry.id   AF-A0A7W0T3D8-F1
#
_cell.length_a   1.000
_cell.length_b   1.000
_cell.length_c   1.000
_cell.angle_alpha   90.00
_cell.angle_beta   90.00
_cell.angle_gamma   90.00
#
_symmetry.space_group_name_H-M   'P 1'
#
loop_
_entity.id
_entity.type
_entity.pdbx_description
1 polymer ?
#
loop_
_entity_poly.entity_id
_entity_poly.type
_entity_poly.pdbx_seq_one_letter_code
_entity_poly.pdbx_strand_id
1 'polypeptide(L)'
;MKPRHLTAALVVPALAALAITTWIATAAADEVGGPGDGGVDAATHVDAGAPARDADLGAPIGRDAAIRAATRRDAGVRAPVLHDADLGASTHHDAGADVPALLDAGVGVPALLEAGAGVPALLEAGVGVPALLDAGVGVPALLEAGVGVRALLGAGVGVPAFLEAGVGVPALLEAGVETRALLDAGVRVHTLVDAGVGVRALVEVGVTVPTLIVAGVRTLVVAGVGIRELIDAGVGVRTLRDAGVSVRALLDAGLGVRALVDAAVGVRELLEAGVGVPALIHAGVSVPSLVEAGVTAPELAAVGIFDNVAGVGDANSGAVVEPPSVTAKTTSESTLFAIKVIGGLVALLMLAYLGAHHRVVRFQARLGISGVITAGFPFVALGVVAALPSVGILTGDVLENMRPLLLFGLGWLGFIIGAQLDIRVLERVPRGTAYMLLVESLLPFVLTAAACGGVMIAFGSSWRDLPMWRDVVLLGAAAAMTAPRRFRGFSRQMWREGRSADVLLTQLDELVGVIGLVFITAYFRTSSTAWQLPDTAWIFVSLGIGVVAGTLIFAMLRIPASNVEFLAVVLGGIAFASGFAGYLRLSPIVVCFIAGVLVTNFPNDARENVFRILRQLERPVHLLFLIIAGAVWSVTDWRGWVLVPVFVLARVAGKWLGIVASRRVLDDKLVRERTLITPLSVLSIALVISVENTYSGNDTWIVTAVIGGAIVSELLVVRRTPSTDSDPDAHIDELDKDSRQ
;
A
#
# COMPACT_ATOMS: atom_id res chain seq x y z
N MET A 1 10.10 24.58 29.04
CA MET A 1 8.84 24.17 29.69
C MET A 1 8.35 22.89 29.01
N LYS A 2 8.07 21.83 29.78
CA LYS A 2 7.88 20.44 29.32
C LYS A 2 6.60 20.24 28.46
N PRO A 3 6.62 19.33 27.46
CA PRO A 3 5.43 18.94 26.70
C PRO A 3 4.69 17.84 27.46
N ARG A 4 3.72 18.23 28.31
CA ARG A 4 2.82 17.26 28.99
C ARG A 4 1.38 17.28 28.46
N HIS A 5 1.08 18.13 27.48
CA HIS A 5 -0.29 18.35 27.00
C HIS A 5 -0.60 17.67 25.65
N LEU A 6 0.42 17.27 24.88
CA LEU A 6 0.25 16.54 23.62
C LEU A 6 -0.10 15.06 23.83
N THR A 7 0.36 14.44 24.92
CA THR A 7 -0.01 13.08 25.26
C THR A 7 -1.48 12.99 25.65
N ALA A 8 -2.03 13.95 26.41
CA ALA A 8 -3.44 13.88 26.83
C ALA A 8 -4.44 13.91 25.66
N ALA A 9 -4.20 14.67 24.59
CA ALA A 9 -5.13 14.77 23.46
C ALA A 9 -5.20 13.51 22.58
N LEU A 10 -4.12 12.71 22.53
CA LEU A 10 -4.04 11.44 21.81
C LEU A 10 -4.27 10.21 22.72
N VAL A 11 -3.90 10.31 24.00
CA VAL A 11 -4.07 9.25 25.00
C VAL A 11 -5.53 9.16 25.46
N VAL A 12 -6.29 10.25 25.48
CA VAL A 12 -7.67 10.24 25.99
C VAL A 12 -8.65 9.47 25.08
N PRO A 13 -8.63 9.60 23.74
CA PRO A 13 -9.39 8.72 22.84
C PRO A 13 -8.89 7.26 22.89
N ALA A 14 -7.58 7.05 23.02
CA ALA A 14 -6.99 5.73 23.17
C ALA A 14 -7.38 5.05 24.50
N LEU A 15 -7.50 5.81 25.60
CA LEU A 15 -7.98 5.34 26.90
C LEU A 15 -9.49 5.08 26.91
N ALA A 16 -10.27 5.82 26.14
CA ALA A 16 -11.69 5.52 25.94
C ALA A 16 -11.86 4.19 25.19
N ALA A 17 -11.07 3.96 24.14
CA ALA A 17 -11.05 2.67 23.45
C ALA A 17 -10.48 1.54 24.33
N LEU A 18 -9.46 1.81 25.15
CA LEU A 18 -8.92 0.86 26.13
C LEU A 18 -9.94 0.54 27.23
N ALA A 19 -10.73 1.50 27.70
CA ALA A 19 -11.76 1.28 28.69
C ALA A 19 -12.91 0.44 28.13
N ILE A 20 -13.26 0.62 26.85
CA ILE A 20 -14.26 -0.19 26.15
C ILE A 20 -13.75 -1.62 25.93
N THR A 21 -12.50 -1.82 25.52
CA THR A 21 -11.92 -3.17 25.37
C THR A 21 -11.66 -3.86 26.71
N THR A 22 -11.29 -3.12 27.75
CA THR A 22 -11.13 -3.66 29.11
C THR A 22 -12.47 -4.07 29.69
N TRP A 23 -13.54 -3.30 29.45
CA TRP A 23 -14.91 -3.66 29.86
C TRP A 23 -15.41 -4.92 29.14
N ILE A 24 -15.16 -5.05 27.84
CA ILE A 24 -15.48 -6.25 27.04
C ILE A 24 -14.65 -7.46 27.51
N ALA A 25 -13.37 -7.26 27.83
CA ALA A 25 -12.50 -8.32 28.36
C ALA A 25 -12.90 -8.77 29.77
N THR A 26 -13.34 -7.85 30.65
CA THR A 26 -13.87 -8.21 31.98
C THR A 26 -15.22 -8.90 31.89
N ALA A 27 -16.07 -8.53 30.93
CA ALA A 27 -17.36 -9.22 30.71
C ALA A 27 -17.20 -10.64 30.16
N ALA A 28 -16.07 -10.95 29.50
CA ALA A 28 -15.74 -12.30 29.01
C ALA A 28 -15.03 -13.19 30.06
N ALA A 29 -14.48 -12.60 31.13
CA ALA A 29 -13.75 -13.32 32.17
C ALA A 29 -14.64 -13.92 33.27
N ASP A 30 -15.91 -13.50 33.37
CA ASP A 30 -16.83 -13.93 34.44
C ASP A 30 -17.56 -15.27 34.18
N GLU A 31 -17.33 -15.95 33.03
CA GLU A 31 -17.99 -17.22 32.69
C GLU A 31 -17.09 -18.49 32.78
N VAL A 32 -15.98 -18.46 33.53
CA VAL A 32 -15.18 -19.69 33.78
C VAL A 32 -15.12 -20.01 35.28
N GLY A 33 -16.24 -20.52 35.79
CA GLY A 33 -16.38 -21.02 37.17
C GLY A 33 -16.65 -22.53 37.25
N GLY A 34 -15.58 -23.34 37.15
CA GLY A 34 -15.35 -24.67 37.77
C GLY A 34 -16.14 -25.92 37.34
N PRO A 35 -15.80 -27.14 37.84
CA PRO A 35 -14.51 -27.62 38.38
C PRO A 35 -14.09 -29.03 37.83
N GLY A 36 -12.84 -29.46 38.10
CA GLY A 36 -12.38 -30.84 37.92
C GLY A 36 -10.88 -30.91 37.63
N ASP A 37 -9.98 -30.88 38.62
CA ASP A 37 -9.55 -31.95 39.55
C ASP A 37 -8.21 -32.60 39.08
N GLY A 38 -7.29 -32.77 40.04
CA GLY A 38 -6.16 -33.69 39.91
C GLY A 38 -4.73 -33.13 39.90
N GLY A 39 -4.10 -33.06 41.08
CA GLY A 39 -2.65 -33.30 41.32
C GLY A 39 -1.71 -32.12 41.01
N VAL A 40 -1.26 -31.30 41.96
CA VAL A 40 -0.36 -31.61 43.09
C VAL A 40 0.87 -32.43 42.66
N ASP A 41 2.00 -31.75 42.45
CA ASP A 41 3.21 -32.06 43.22
C ASP A 41 4.18 -30.88 43.24
N ALA A 42 4.68 -30.63 44.43
CA ALA A 42 5.49 -29.51 44.83
C ALA A 42 6.94 -29.95 45.08
N ALA A 43 7.82 -28.96 44.93
CA ALA A 43 8.94 -28.68 45.82
C ALA A 43 10.26 -29.48 45.72
N THR A 44 11.34 -28.68 45.67
CA THR A 44 12.63 -28.83 46.40
C THR A 44 13.65 -29.86 45.86
N HIS A 45 14.98 -29.74 45.97
CA HIS A 45 15.95 -29.00 46.80
C HIS A 45 17.32 -29.08 46.04
N VAL A 46 18.17 -28.02 45.97
CA VAL A 46 19.48 -27.82 46.69
C VAL A 46 20.64 -28.72 46.18
N ASP A 47 21.89 -28.28 45.93
CA ASP A 47 22.77 -27.44 46.75
C ASP A 47 23.96 -26.81 45.99
N ALA A 48 24.59 -25.85 46.65
CA ALA A 48 25.79 -25.10 46.29
C ALA A 48 27.11 -25.86 46.58
N GLY A 49 28.24 -25.37 46.00
CA GLY A 49 29.57 -25.75 46.46
C GLY A 49 30.73 -25.30 45.56
N ALA A 50 31.38 -24.19 45.93
CA ALA A 50 32.81 -23.91 45.68
C ALA A 50 33.57 -24.19 47.01
N PRO A 51 34.93 -24.29 47.10
CA PRO A 51 35.95 -23.72 46.22
C PRO A 51 37.30 -24.49 46.01
N ALA A 52 38.15 -23.92 45.14
CA ALA A 52 39.64 -23.83 45.17
C ALA A 52 40.58 -25.01 44.80
N ARG A 53 41.43 -24.71 43.77
CA ARG A 53 42.87 -25.07 43.55
C ARG A 53 43.17 -26.54 43.14
N ASP A 54 44.00 -26.89 42.15
CA ASP A 54 45.17 -26.29 41.46
C ASP A 54 45.38 -26.87 40.03
N ALA A 55 46.35 -26.27 39.30
CA ALA A 55 47.05 -26.66 38.06
C ALA A 55 46.35 -26.35 36.72
N ASP A 56 46.66 -25.24 36.03
CA ASP A 56 47.88 -24.87 35.28
C ASP A 56 47.99 -25.55 33.90
N LEU A 57 47.63 -24.80 32.85
CA LEU A 57 48.33 -24.67 31.56
C LEU A 57 47.50 -23.82 30.55
N GLY A 58 47.92 -22.56 30.39
CA GLY A 58 48.02 -21.83 29.11
C GLY A 58 46.76 -21.42 28.34
N ALA A 59 46.38 -20.14 28.45
CA ALA A 59 45.57 -19.40 27.47
C ALA A 59 46.41 -18.29 26.79
N PRO A 60 45.84 -17.46 25.90
CA PRO A 60 45.91 -17.52 24.44
C PRO A 60 46.90 -16.51 23.85
N ILE A 61 47.40 -16.74 22.62
CA ILE A 61 48.32 -15.81 21.93
C ILE A 61 47.59 -15.12 20.77
N GLY A 62 47.41 -13.80 20.92
CA GLY A 62 47.10 -12.87 19.83
C GLY A 62 48.32 -12.59 18.96
N ARG A 63 48.09 -12.21 17.71
CA ARG A 63 49.13 -11.74 16.78
C ARG A 63 48.79 -10.36 16.28
N ASP A 64 49.24 -9.37 17.05
CA ASP A 64 49.59 -8.02 16.59
C ASP A 64 51.01 -7.72 17.07
N ALA A 65 51.77 -7.05 16.21
CA ALA A 65 53.11 -6.51 16.38
C ALA A 65 54.32 -7.48 16.34
N ALA A 66 55.10 -7.38 15.26
CA ALA A 66 56.52 -6.99 15.34
C ALA A 66 57.12 -6.87 13.93
N ILE A 67 57.35 -5.64 13.43
CA ILE A 67 58.63 -5.23 12.80
C ILE A 67 58.74 -3.70 12.92
N ARG A 68 59.43 -3.20 13.94
CA ARG A 68 60.19 -1.93 13.91
C ARG A 68 61.28 -1.96 14.98
N ALA A 69 62.49 -1.63 14.52
CA ALA A 69 63.69 -1.15 15.23
C ALA A 69 64.86 -2.15 15.29
N ALA A 70 65.75 -2.03 14.30
CA ALA A 70 67.18 -2.16 14.51
C ALA A 70 67.91 -1.04 13.74
N THR A 71 68.64 -0.22 14.48
CA THR A 71 69.45 0.89 14.02
C THR A 71 70.87 0.40 13.68
N ARG A 72 71.43 0.88 12.56
CA ARG A 72 72.86 0.92 12.14
C ARG A 72 73.66 -0.39 11.99
N ARG A 73 74.14 -0.62 10.77
CA ARG A 73 75.58 -0.67 10.47
C ARG A 73 75.85 -0.35 9.00
N ASP A 74 76.67 0.67 8.79
CA ASP A 74 77.41 0.93 7.56
C ASP A 74 78.28 -0.28 7.21
N ALA A 75 78.23 -0.72 5.95
CA ALA A 75 79.35 -1.30 5.21
C ALA A 75 78.98 -1.31 3.71
N GLY A 76 79.59 -0.40 2.95
CA GLY A 76 79.28 -0.19 1.55
C GLY A 76 79.75 -1.29 0.60
N VAL A 77 79.06 -1.41 -0.53
CA VAL A 77 79.65 -1.69 -1.84
C VAL A 77 78.97 -0.75 -2.85
N ARG A 78 79.80 -0.13 -3.67
CA ARG A 78 79.58 1.02 -4.55
C ARG A 78 78.55 0.77 -5.67
N ALA A 79 77.62 1.70 -5.85
CA ALA A 79 77.12 2.03 -7.18
C ALA A 79 78.23 2.78 -7.94
N PRO A 80 78.48 2.51 -9.23
CA PRO A 80 79.38 3.36 -10.01
C PRO A 80 78.70 4.71 -10.20
N VAL A 81 79.30 5.74 -9.61
CA VAL A 81 79.05 7.13 -9.97
C VAL A 81 79.48 7.28 -11.42
N LEU A 82 78.52 7.36 -12.35
CA LEU A 82 78.78 7.85 -13.69
C LEU A 82 78.99 9.36 -13.57
N HIS A 83 80.21 9.76 -13.90
CA HIS A 83 80.67 11.15 -13.93
C HIS A 83 79.83 11.97 -14.92
N ASP A 84 79.63 13.23 -14.56
CA ASP A 84 79.14 14.30 -15.42
C ASP A 84 79.81 14.24 -16.80
N ALA A 85 78.99 13.95 -17.83
CA ALA A 85 79.30 14.32 -19.19
C ALA A 85 78.28 15.38 -19.60
N ASP A 86 78.77 16.61 -19.76
CA ASP A 86 78.13 17.71 -20.46
C ASP A 86 77.43 17.21 -21.74
N LEU A 87 76.11 17.30 -21.79
CA LEU A 87 75.36 17.44 -23.03
C LEU A 87 74.29 18.50 -22.87
N GLY A 88 74.55 19.63 -23.52
CA GLY A 88 73.69 20.80 -23.56
C GLY A 88 72.32 20.55 -24.19
N ALA A 89 71.41 21.46 -23.89
CA ALA A 89 70.04 21.52 -24.34
C ALA A 89 69.86 21.23 -25.85
N SER A 90 69.21 20.11 -26.17
CA SER A 90 68.30 20.02 -27.32
C SER A 90 67.32 18.85 -27.15
N THR A 91 66.03 19.16 -27.31
CA THR A 91 64.89 18.26 -27.59
C THR A 91 64.52 17.17 -26.56
N HIS A 92 63.38 17.39 -25.90
CA HIS A 92 62.57 16.35 -25.26
C HIS A 92 62.28 15.17 -26.22
N HIS A 93 62.93 14.02 -26.05
CA HIS A 93 62.25 12.71 -25.91
C HIS A 93 63.14 11.47 -25.65
N ASP A 94 64.46 11.48 -25.89
CA ASP A 94 65.24 10.22 -25.82
C ASP A 94 66.59 10.36 -25.08
N ALA A 95 66.57 10.83 -23.84
CA ALA A 95 67.65 10.51 -22.88
C ALA A 95 67.24 9.27 -22.07
N GLY A 96 66.85 8.21 -22.77
CA GLY A 96 66.53 6.93 -22.15
C GLY A 96 67.82 6.32 -21.62
N ALA A 97 67.94 6.20 -20.31
CA ALA A 97 68.89 5.27 -19.74
C ALA A 97 68.65 3.90 -20.40
N ASP A 98 69.70 3.27 -20.93
CA ASP A 98 69.60 1.99 -21.64
C ASP A 98 69.18 0.91 -20.62
N VAL A 99 67.86 0.71 -20.49
CA VAL A 99 67.22 -0.15 -19.49
C VAL A 99 67.81 -1.57 -19.52
N PRO A 100 68.05 -2.19 -20.70
CA PRO A 100 68.79 -3.46 -20.79
C PRO A 100 70.18 -3.41 -20.13
N ALA A 101 70.99 -2.37 -20.42
CA ALA A 101 72.34 -2.27 -19.86
C ALA A 101 72.34 -2.08 -18.34
N LEU A 102 71.35 -1.38 -17.79
CA LEU A 102 71.20 -1.22 -16.34
C LEU A 102 70.72 -2.49 -15.65
N LEU A 103 69.84 -3.27 -16.29
CA LEU A 103 69.44 -4.58 -15.79
C LEU A 103 70.62 -5.56 -15.80
N ASP A 104 71.42 -5.57 -16.86
CA ASP A 104 72.66 -6.37 -16.96
C ASP A 104 73.71 -5.96 -15.92
N ALA A 105 73.72 -4.68 -15.52
CA ALA A 105 74.55 -4.16 -14.43
C ALA A 105 74.00 -4.48 -13.02
N GLY A 106 72.85 -5.16 -12.93
CA GLY A 106 72.24 -5.60 -11.66
C GLY A 106 71.36 -4.56 -10.96
N VAL A 107 70.95 -3.49 -11.65
CA VAL A 107 70.00 -2.50 -11.09
C VAL A 107 68.61 -3.13 -11.00
N GLY A 108 68.01 -3.10 -9.80
CA GLY A 108 66.68 -3.68 -9.56
C GLY A 108 65.54 -2.86 -10.21
N VAL A 109 64.46 -3.55 -10.60
CA VAL A 109 63.25 -2.96 -11.20
C VAL A 109 62.67 -1.78 -10.40
N PRO A 110 62.58 -1.82 -9.05
CA PRO A 110 62.08 -0.68 -8.28
C PRO A 110 62.93 0.59 -8.45
N ALA A 111 64.27 0.44 -8.51
CA ALA A 111 65.18 1.57 -8.67
C ALA A 111 65.08 2.19 -10.08
N LEU A 112 64.82 1.36 -11.09
CA LEU A 112 64.58 1.84 -12.46
C LEU A 112 63.26 2.63 -12.56
N LEU A 113 62.20 2.17 -11.89
CA LEU A 113 60.92 2.88 -11.83
C LEU A 113 61.05 4.22 -11.07
N GLU A 114 61.77 4.25 -9.95
CA GLU A 114 62.06 5.49 -9.22
C GLU A 114 62.89 6.48 -10.05
N ALA A 115 63.76 5.98 -10.92
CA ALA A 115 64.55 6.78 -11.87
C ALA A 115 63.74 7.22 -13.11
N GLY A 116 62.45 6.84 -13.22
CA GLY A 116 61.55 7.27 -14.29
C GLY A 116 61.51 6.34 -15.51
N ALA A 117 62.02 5.10 -15.42
CA ALA A 117 61.87 4.13 -16.50
C ALA A 117 60.37 3.79 -16.69
N GLY A 118 59.87 3.95 -17.92
CA GLY A 118 58.50 3.60 -18.26
C GLY A 118 58.26 2.09 -18.24
N VAL A 119 57.05 1.67 -17.85
CA VAL A 119 56.62 0.26 -17.88
C VAL A 119 56.80 -0.37 -19.28
N PRO A 120 56.51 0.30 -20.42
CA PRO A 120 56.77 -0.25 -21.75
C PRO A 120 58.25 -0.58 -21.98
N ALA A 121 59.17 0.32 -21.58
CA ALA A 121 60.61 0.12 -21.77
C ALA A 121 61.15 -1.05 -20.93
N LEU A 122 60.62 -1.26 -19.73
CA LEU A 122 60.97 -2.41 -18.89
C LEU A 122 60.47 -3.73 -19.50
N LEU A 123 59.27 -3.74 -20.09
CA LEU A 123 58.73 -4.91 -20.81
C LEU A 123 59.56 -5.23 -22.07
N GLU A 124 59.94 -4.21 -22.85
CA GLU A 124 60.83 -4.36 -24.01
C GLU A 124 62.22 -4.88 -23.63
N ALA A 125 62.73 -4.47 -22.47
CA ALA A 125 63.97 -4.96 -21.89
C ALA A 125 63.86 -6.39 -21.29
N GLY A 126 62.69 -7.03 -21.37
CA GLY A 126 62.48 -8.41 -20.94
C GLY A 126 62.12 -8.59 -19.47
N VAL A 127 61.79 -7.52 -18.74
CA VAL A 127 61.29 -7.64 -17.36
C VAL A 127 59.89 -8.26 -17.38
N GLY A 128 59.72 -9.39 -16.68
CA GLY A 128 58.45 -10.09 -16.62
C GLY A 128 57.38 -9.34 -15.82
N VAL A 129 56.11 -9.55 -16.20
CA VAL A 129 54.93 -9.00 -15.49
C VAL A 129 54.94 -9.28 -13.97
N PRO A 130 55.30 -10.49 -13.48
CA PRO A 130 55.40 -10.73 -12.03
C PRO A 130 56.42 -9.81 -11.34
N ALA A 131 57.58 -9.56 -11.96
CA ALA A 131 58.61 -8.69 -11.39
C ALA A 131 58.17 -7.22 -11.33
N LEU A 132 57.35 -6.77 -12.28
CA LEU A 132 56.75 -5.43 -12.26
C LEU A 132 55.68 -5.30 -11.17
N LEU A 133 54.84 -6.33 -10.99
CA LEU A 133 53.86 -6.37 -9.90
C LEU A 133 54.55 -6.39 -8.52
N ASP A 134 55.60 -7.20 -8.36
CA ASP A 134 56.43 -7.24 -7.14
C ASP A 134 57.12 -5.90 -6.86
N ALA A 135 57.46 -5.15 -7.91
CA ALA A 135 58.00 -3.79 -7.82
C ALA A 135 56.92 -2.72 -7.56
N GLY A 136 55.65 -3.09 -7.45
CA GLY A 136 54.54 -2.19 -7.12
C GLY A 136 53.86 -1.51 -8.30
N VAL A 137 54.12 -1.95 -9.54
CA VAL A 137 53.40 -1.44 -10.72
C VAL A 137 51.94 -1.91 -10.70
N GLY A 138 50.99 -0.98 -10.74
CA GLY A 138 49.57 -1.30 -10.71
C GLY A 138 49.05 -1.90 -12.02
N VAL A 139 47.95 -2.67 -11.92
CA VAL A 139 47.23 -3.25 -13.06
C VAL A 139 46.86 -2.22 -14.15
N PRO A 140 46.38 -1.00 -13.83
CA PRO A 140 46.10 0.02 -14.84
C PRO A 140 47.32 0.37 -15.70
N ALA A 141 48.50 0.56 -15.09
CA ALA A 141 49.73 0.92 -15.79
C ALA A 141 50.22 -0.21 -16.70
N LEU A 142 50.03 -1.47 -16.31
CA LEU A 142 50.37 -2.64 -17.14
C LEU A 142 49.41 -2.77 -18.33
N LEU A 143 48.12 -2.51 -18.15
CA LEU A 143 47.13 -2.49 -19.24
C LEU A 143 47.41 -1.35 -20.23
N GLU A 144 47.74 -0.15 -19.73
CA GLU A 144 48.16 1.00 -20.56
C GLU A 144 49.45 0.72 -21.34
N ALA A 145 50.38 -0.05 -20.75
CA ALA A 145 51.59 -0.53 -21.40
C ALA A 145 51.36 -1.69 -22.39
N GLY A 146 50.10 -2.11 -22.61
CA GLY A 146 49.72 -3.12 -23.60
C GLY A 146 49.77 -4.57 -23.10
N VAL A 147 49.96 -4.82 -21.80
CA VAL A 147 49.89 -6.17 -21.24
C VAL A 147 48.44 -6.63 -21.22
N GLY A 148 48.11 -7.71 -21.94
CA GLY A 148 46.75 -8.23 -22.02
C GLY A 148 46.24 -8.85 -20.71
N VAL A 149 44.92 -8.81 -20.49
CA VAL A 149 44.22 -9.37 -19.31
C VAL A 149 44.61 -10.84 -19.05
N ARG A 150 44.73 -11.66 -20.10
CA ARG A 150 45.11 -13.07 -20.00
C ARG A 150 46.54 -13.27 -19.48
N ALA A 151 47.48 -12.38 -19.84
CA ALA A 151 48.85 -12.43 -19.35
C ALA A 151 48.92 -12.04 -17.86
N LEU A 152 48.13 -11.04 -17.45
CA LEU A 152 48.02 -10.61 -16.05
C LEU A 152 47.36 -11.68 -15.16
N LEU A 153 46.32 -12.37 -15.67
CA LEU A 153 45.73 -13.53 -14.98
C LEU A 153 46.77 -14.65 -14.81
N GLY A 154 47.57 -14.94 -15.83
CA GLY A 154 48.67 -15.90 -15.77
C GLY A 154 49.78 -15.51 -14.80
N ALA A 155 49.93 -14.21 -14.52
CA ALA A 155 50.86 -13.65 -13.52
C ALA A 155 50.28 -13.63 -12.09
N GLY A 156 49.05 -14.13 -11.87
CA GLY A 156 48.43 -14.23 -10.55
C GLY A 156 47.57 -13.03 -10.14
N VAL A 157 47.27 -12.09 -11.06
CA VAL A 157 46.36 -10.97 -10.78
C VAL A 157 44.92 -11.49 -10.66
N GLY A 158 44.26 -11.17 -9.55
CA GLY A 158 42.87 -11.57 -9.31
C GLY A 158 41.84 -10.72 -10.06
N VAL A 159 40.66 -11.30 -10.30
CA VAL A 159 39.50 -10.64 -10.96
C VAL A 159 39.14 -9.28 -10.35
N PRO A 160 39.12 -9.08 -9.00
CA PRO A 160 38.80 -7.78 -8.41
C PRO A 160 39.71 -6.64 -8.88
N ALA A 161 41.01 -6.91 -9.05
CA ALA A 161 41.98 -5.89 -9.47
C ALA A 161 41.71 -5.38 -10.90
N PHE A 162 41.19 -6.25 -11.79
CA PHE A 162 40.77 -5.83 -13.13
C PHE A 162 39.51 -4.98 -13.11
N LEU A 163 38.53 -5.33 -12.26
CA LEU A 163 37.30 -4.56 -12.10
C LEU A 163 37.60 -3.15 -11.53
N GLU A 164 38.49 -3.06 -10.55
CA GLU A 164 38.99 -1.78 -10.01
C GLU A 164 39.76 -0.96 -11.06
N ALA A 165 40.51 -1.64 -11.94
CA ALA A 165 41.18 -1.02 -13.09
C ALA A 165 40.22 -0.64 -14.24
N GLY A 166 38.91 -0.89 -14.11
CA GLY A 166 37.90 -0.52 -15.11
C GLY A 166 37.78 -1.49 -16.29
N VAL A 167 38.37 -2.69 -16.20
CA VAL A 167 38.19 -3.73 -17.23
C VAL A 167 36.76 -4.26 -17.18
N GLY A 168 36.06 -4.19 -18.31
CA GLY A 168 34.69 -4.66 -18.43
C GLY A 168 34.55 -6.19 -18.29
N VAL A 169 33.42 -6.63 -17.77
CA VAL A 169 33.04 -8.05 -17.65
C VAL A 169 33.15 -8.83 -18.98
N PRO A 170 32.75 -8.28 -20.15
CA PRO A 170 32.93 -8.98 -21.43
C PRO A 170 34.41 -9.30 -21.73
N ALA A 171 35.32 -8.36 -21.47
CA ALA A 171 36.76 -8.57 -21.71
C ALA A 171 37.35 -9.63 -20.77
N LEU A 172 36.84 -9.73 -19.54
CA LEU A 172 37.24 -10.78 -18.59
C LEU A 172 36.74 -12.16 -19.04
N LEU A 173 35.51 -12.25 -19.55
CA LEU A 173 34.97 -13.49 -20.12
C LEU A 173 35.75 -13.92 -21.38
N GLU A 174 36.08 -12.99 -22.27
CA GLU A 174 36.93 -13.25 -23.44
C GLU A 174 38.35 -13.70 -23.05
N ALA A 175 38.87 -13.19 -21.93
CA ALA A 175 40.16 -13.62 -21.37
C ALA A 175 40.11 -15.01 -20.69
N GLY A 176 38.92 -15.62 -20.59
CA GLY A 176 38.72 -16.96 -20.02
C GLY A 176 38.42 -17.00 -18.53
N VAL A 177 38.02 -15.87 -17.92
CA VAL A 177 37.57 -15.85 -16.52
C VAL A 177 36.22 -16.56 -16.39
N GLU A 178 36.14 -17.52 -15.48
CA GLU A 178 34.90 -18.26 -15.22
C GLU A 178 33.83 -17.37 -14.57
N THR A 179 32.56 -17.63 -14.89
CA THR A 179 31.40 -16.92 -14.32
C THR A 179 31.39 -16.97 -12.78
N ARG A 180 31.84 -18.07 -12.18
CA ARG A 180 31.95 -18.20 -10.72
C ARG A 180 32.94 -17.21 -10.12
N ALA A 181 34.11 -17.05 -10.75
CA ALA A 181 35.12 -16.10 -10.30
C ALA A 181 34.63 -14.64 -10.39
N LEU A 182 33.79 -14.32 -11.38
CA LEU A 182 33.16 -13.00 -11.49
C LEU A 182 32.12 -12.78 -10.38
N LEU A 183 31.29 -13.79 -10.06
CA LEU A 183 30.35 -13.72 -8.94
C LEU A 183 31.07 -13.57 -7.59
N ASP A 184 32.13 -14.35 -7.37
CA ASP A 184 32.97 -14.28 -6.17
C ASP A 184 33.68 -12.93 -6.04
N ALA A 185 33.99 -12.28 -7.17
CA ALA A 185 34.52 -10.91 -7.24
C ALA A 185 33.44 -9.82 -7.07
N GLY A 186 32.18 -10.19 -6.83
CA GLY A 186 31.07 -9.26 -6.57
C GLY A 186 30.37 -8.72 -7.81
N VAL A 187 30.61 -9.29 -9.00
CA VAL A 187 29.87 -8.93 -10.21
C VAL A 187 28.42 -9.36 -10.06
N ARG A 188 27.49 -8.43 -10.26
CA ARG A 188 26.05 -8.68 -10.14
C ARG A 188 25.56 -9.53 -11.32
N VAL A 189 24.59 -10.42 -11.06
CA VAL A 189 24.00 -11.34 -12.05
C VAL A 189 23.47 -10.60 -13.29
N HIS A 190 22.76 -9.48 -13.14
CA HIS A 190 22.28 -8.71 -14.29
C HIS A 190 23.41 -8.27 -15.24
N THR A 191 24.59 -7.91 -14.71
CA THR A 191 25.75 -7.53 -15.51
C THR A 191 26.33 -8.71 -16.28
N LEU A 192 26.26 -9.92 -15.72
CA LEU A 192 26.67 -11.15 -16.42
C LEU A 192 25.71 -11.49 -17.56
N VAL A 193 24.40 -11.34 -17.33
CA VAL A 193 23.39 -11.53 -18.37
C VAL A 193 23.57 -10.50 -19.49
N ASP A 194 23.78 -9.23 -19.15
CA ASP A 194 24.05 -8.16 -20.12
C ASP A 194 25.36 -8.40 -20.90
N ALA A 195 26.35 -9.04 -20.26
CA ALA A 195 27.60 -9.46 -20.88
C ALA A 195 27.47 -10.75 -21.72
N GLY A 196 26.25 -11.31 -21.87
CA GLY A 196 25.98 -12.47 -22.71
C GLY A 196 26.15 -13.83 -22.03
N VAL A 197 26.32 -13.87 -20.70
CA VAL A 197 26.36 -15.15 -19.97
C VAL A 197 24.97 -15.78 -19.98
N GLY A 198 24.89 -17.01 -20.50
CA GLY A 198 23.65 -17.77 -20.56
C GLY A 198 23.10 -18.13 -19.19
N VAL A 199 21.77 -18.07 -19.04
CA VAL A 199 21.05 -18.42 -17.80
C VAL A 199 21.41 -19.80 -17.28
N ARG A 200 21.57 -20.78 -18.18
CA ARG A 200 21.97 -22.15 -17.81
C ARG A 200 23.32 -22.19 -17.07
N ALA A 201 24.31 -21.43 -17.55
CA ALA A 201 25.62 -21.34 -16.89
C ALA A 201 25.50 -20.71 -15.49
N LEU A 202 24.61 -19.72 -15.32
CA LEU A 202 24.37 -19.11 -14.01
C LEU A 202 23.69 -20.09 -13.04
N VAL A 203 22.73 -20.89 -13.51
CA VAL A 203 22.10 -21.95 -12.70
C VAL A 203 23.13 -23.01 -12.29
N GLU A 204 23.99 -23.44 -13.22
CA GLU A 204 25.06 -24.43 -12.95
C GLU A 204 26.06 -23.93 -11.90
N VAL A 205 26.29 -22.61 -11.80
CA VAL A 205 27.15 -22.00 -10.79
C VAL A 205 26.42 -21.75 -9.46
N GLY A 206 25.11 -22.03 -9.38
CA GLY A 206 24.30 -21.96 -8.16
C GLY A 206 23.53 -20.66 -7.97
N VAL A 207 23.34 -19.86 -9.03
CA VAL A 207 22.52 -18.64 -8.96
C VAL A 207 21.04 -19.02 -8.88
N THR A 208 20.34 -18.47 -7.88
CA THR A 208 18.94 -18.82 -7.61
C THR A 208 17.94 -18.24 -8.62
N VAL A 209 16.77 -18.86 -8.74
CA VAL A 209 15.72 -18.42 -9.66
C VAL A 209 15.26 -16.97 -9.42
N PRO A 210 15.02 -16.48 -8.17
CA PRO A 210 14.62 -15.09 -7.95
C PRO A 210 15.62 -14.07 -8.51
N THR A 211 16.92 -14.38 -8.48
CA THR A 211 17.98 -13.53 -9.04
C THR A 211 18.07 -13.59 -10.57
N LEU A 212 17.54 -14.64 -11.20
CA LEU A 212 17.60 -14.86 -12.64
C LEU A 212 16.37 -14.38 -13.40
N ILE A 213 15.29 -13.97 -12.70
CA ILE A 213 14.06 -13.44 -13.34
C ILE A 213 14.37 -12.25 -14.26
N VAL A 214 15.44 -11.49 -13.98
CA VAL A 214 15.91 -10.39 -14.83
C VAL A 214 16.27 -10.83 -16.26
N ALA A 215 16.67 -12.09 -16.46
CA ALA A 215 16.97 -12.64 -17.78
C ALA A 215 15.71 -13.02 -18.58
N GLY A 216 14.53 -12.90 -17.97
CA GLY A 216 13.23 -13.22 -18.56
C GLY A 216 12.78 -14.66 -18.30
N VAL A 217 11.50 -14.81 -17.96
CA VAL A 217 10.88 -16.10 -17.62
C VAL A 217 10.95 -17.10 -18.77
N ARG A 218 10.76 -16.66 -20.01
CA ARG A 218 10.92 -17.53 -21.19
C ARG A 218 12.32 -18.10 -21.29
N THR A 219 13.35 -17.30 -21.03
CA THR A 219 14.74 -17.75 -21.03
C THR A 219 14.99 -18.77 -19.94
N LEU A 220 14.40 -18.59 -18.76
CA LEU A 220 14.48 -19.55 -17.65
C LEU A 220 13.83 -20.90 -18.00
N VAL A 221 12.63 -20.87 -18.58
CA VAL A 221 11.93 -22.09 -19.04
C VAL A 221 12.73 -22.80 -20.12
N VAL A 222 13.27 -22.07 -21.11
CA VAL A 222 14.12 -22.64 -22.17
C VAL A 222 15.45 -23.18 -21.60
N ALA A 223 15.99 -22.55 -20.56
CA ALA A 223 17.18 -23.01 -19.85
C ALA A 223 16.92 -24.25 -18.96
N GLY A 224 15.67 -24.70 -18.84
CA GLY A 224 15.29 -25.89 -18.09
C GLY A 224 15.06 -25.67 -16.60
N VAL A 225 14.85 -24.42 -16.15
CA VAL A 225 14.48 -24.14 -14.76
C VAL A 225 13.11 -24.74 -14.45
N GLY A 226 12.98 -25.38 -13.29
CA GLY A 226 11.75 -26.06 -12.89
C GLY A 226 10.56 -25.10 -12.78
N ILE A 227 9.41 -25.47 -13.35
CA ILE A 227 8.19 -24.64 -13.30
C ILE A 227 7.77 -24.39 -11.85
N ARG A 228 7.89 -25.39 -10.98
CA ARG A 228 7.61 -25.24 -9.55
C ARG A 228 8.53 -24.22 -8.88
N GLU A 229 9.82 -24.23 -9.22
CA GLU A 229 10.77 -23.24 -8.70
C GLU A 229 10.43 -21.83 -9.19
N LEU A 230 9.96 -21.68 -10.43
CA LEU A 230 9.47 -20.40 -10.94
C LEU A 230 8.21 -19.92 -10.19
N ILE A 231 7.28 -20.81 -9.89
CA ILE A 231 6.08 -20.50 -9.11
C ILE A 231 6.46 -20.11 -7.67
N ASP A 232 7.35 -20.86 -7.04
CA ASP A 232 7.86 -20.60 -5.69
C ASP A 232 8.68 -19.29 -5.65
N ALA A 233 9.33 -18.91 -6.76
CA ALA A 233 9.98 -17.61 -6.95
C ALA A 233 8.99 -16.46 -7.25
N GLY A 234 7.68 -16.71 -7.27
CA GLY A 234 6.64 -15.70 -7.44
C GLY A 234 6.27 -15.38 -8.89
N VAL A 235 6.69 -16.19 -9.86
CA VAL A 235 6.30 -16.02 -11.26
C VAL A 235 4.84 -16.41 -11.45
N GLY A 236 4.02 -15.46 -11.91
CA GLY A 236 2.59 -15.67 -12.11
C GLY A 236 2.24 -16.62 -13.26
N VAL A 237 1.08 -17.28 -13.15
CA VAL A 237 0.54 -18.21 -14.15
C VAL A 237 0.53 -17.60 -15.56
N ARG A 238 0.05 -16.35 -15.71
CA ARG A 238 0.00 -15.68 -17.02
C ARG A 238 1.39 -15.53 -17.64
N THR A 239 2.39 -15.15 -16.85
CA THR A 239 3.77 -15.01 -17.33
C THR A 239 4.40 -16.34 -17.73
N LEU A 240 4.11 -17.42 -16.99
CA LEU A 240 4.52 -18.78 -17.36
C LEU A 240 3.86 -19.23 -18.67
N ARG A 241 2.58 -18.89 -18.84
CA ARG A 241 1.85 -19.17 -20.08
C ARG A 241 2.38 -18.39 -21.28
N ASP A 242 2.68 -17.11 -21.12
CA ASP A 242 3.32 -16.28 -22.14
C ASP A 242 4.74 -16.79 -22.47
N ALA A 243 5.40 -17.43 -21.51
CA ALA A 243 6.67 -18.12 -21.69
C ALA A 243 6.54 -19.50 -22.37
N GLY A 244 5.32 -19.96 -22.69
CA GLY A 244 5.05 -21.20 -23.41
C GLY A 244 4.81 -22.43 -22.52
N VAL A 245 4.63 -22.25 -21.21
CA VAL A 245 4.32 -23.36 -20.29
C VAL A 245 2.86 -23.81 -20.48
N SER A 246 2.65 -25.12 -20.65
CA SER A 246 1.33 -25.70 -20.83
C SER A 246 0.55 -25.80 -19.51
N VAL A 247 -0.78 -25.82 -19.60
CA VAL A 247 -1.67 -25.96 -18.42
C VAL A 247 -1.41 -27.26 -17.68
N ARG A 248 -1.15 -28.35 -18.41
CA ARG A 248 -0.76 -29.63 -17.81
C ARG A 248 0.53 -29.53 -17.01
N ALA A 249 1.55 -28.86 -17.54
CA ALA A 249 2.81 -28.67 -16.83
C ALA A 249 2.67 -27.79 -15.58
N LEU A 250 1.73 -26.83 -15.58
CA LEU A 250 1.38 -26.05 -14.41
C LEU A 250 0.68 -26.90 -13.33
N LEU A 251 -0.26 -27.75 -13.73
CA LEU A 251 -0.92 -28.72 -12.84
C LEU A 251 0.07 -29.71 -12.25
N ASP A 252 0.97 -30.26 -13.08
CA ASP A 252 2.04 -31.18 -12.65
C ASP A 252 3.04 -30.50 -11.70
N ALA A 253 3.23 -29.18 -11.83
CA ALA A 253 4.03 -28.38 -10.90
C ALA A 253 3.32 -28.10 -9.56
N GLY A 254 2.04 -28.49 -9.41
CA GLY A 254 1.26 -28.39 -8.18
C GLY A 254 0.34 -27.16 -8.09
N LEU A 255 0.11 -26.43 -9.20
CA LEU A 255 -0.89 -25.35 -9.20
C LEU A 255 -2.30 -25.92 -9.12
N GLY A 256 -3.12 -25.36 -8.21
CA GLY A 256 -4.52 -25.72 -8.10
C GLY A 256 -5.36 -25.21 -9.28
N VAL A 257 -6.42 -25.96 -9.62
CA VAL A 257 -7.38 -25.60 -10.69
C VAL A 257 -7.96 -24.20 -10.49
N ARG A 258 -8.26 -23.82 -9.26
CA ARG A 258 -8.75 -22.47 -8.93
C ARG A 258 -7.77 -21.37 -9.32
N ALA A 259 -6.47 -21.57 -9.10
CA ALA A 259 -5.45 -20.58 -9.49
C ALA A 259 -5.37 -20.42 -11.02
N LEU A 260 -5.63 -21.49 -11.78
CA LEU A 260 -5.70 -21.44 -13.25
C LEU A 260 -6.98 -20.72 -13.72
N VAL A 261 -8.12 -20.98 -13.06
CA VAL A 261 -9.39 -20.27 -13.33
C VAL A 261 -9.26 -18.79 -13.00
N ASP A 262 -8.69 -18.43 -11.85
CA ASP A 262 -8.41 -17.04 -11.45
C ASP A 262 -7.44 -16.35 -12.43
N ALA A 263 -6.53 -17.11 -13.04
CA ALA A 263 -5.64 -16.64 -14.10
C ALA A 263 -6.32 -16.47 -15.47
N ALA A 264 -7.62 -16.79 -15.58
CA ALA A 264 -8.43 -16.80 -16.79
C ALA A 264 -8.01 -17.85 -17.83
N VAL A 265 -7.55 -19.03 -17.39
CA VAL A 265 -7.33 -20.19 -18.28
C VAL A 265 -8.70 -20.72 -18.73
N GLY A 266 -8.85 -20.96 -20.04
CA GLY A 266 -10.13 -21.39 -20.62
C GLY A 266 -10.58 -22.76 -20.12
N VAL A 267 -11.89 -22.92 -19.90
CA VAL A 267 -12.49 -24.17 -19.39
C VAL A 267 -12.18 -25.36 -20.28
N ARG A 268 -12.26 -25.19 -21.61
CA ARG A 268 -11.89 -26.21 -22.58
C ARG A 268 -10.43 -26.64 -22.45
N GLU A 269 -9.54 -25.68 -22.23
CA GLU A 269 -8.11 -25.97 -22.07
C GLU A 269 -7.82 -26.72 -20.76
N LEU A 270 -8.56 -26.42 -19.68
CA LEU A 270 -8.48 -27.17 -18.44
C LEU A 270 -8.98 -28.61 -18.61
N LEU A 271 -10.09 -28.81 -19.35
CA LEU A 271 -10.59 -30.14 -19.69
C LEU A 271 -9.58 -30.93 -20.54
N GLU A 272 -8.99 -30.29 -21.56
CA GLU A 272 -7.94 -30.88 -22.40
C GLU A 272 -6.66 -31.21 -21.59
N ALA A 273 -6.38 -30.43 -20.54
CA ALA A 273 -5.30 -30.70 -19.60
C ALA A 273 -5.61 -31.83 -18.60
N GLY A 274 -6.83 -32.39 -18.62
CA GLY A 274 -7.26 -33.52 -17.78
C GLY A 274 -7.94 -33.12 -16.47
N VAL A 275 -8.37 -31.86 -16.31
CA VAL A 275 -9.12 -31.42 -15.13
C VAL A 275 -10.55 -31.93 -15.22
N GLY A 276 -11.00 -32.67 -14.21
CA GLY A 276 -12.38 -33.17 -14.15
C GLY A 276 -13.42 -32.06 -13.90
N VAL A 277 -14.63 -32.26 -14.43
CA VAL A 277 -15.79 -31.37 -14.23
C VAL A 277 -16.06 -31.04 -12.75
N PRO A 278 -16.00 -32.00 -11.79
CA PRO A 278 -16.16 -31.68 -10.38
C PRO A 278 -15.14 -30.66 -9.85
N ALA A 279 -13.87 -30.77 -10.30
CA ALA A 279 -12.81 -29.86 -9.88
C ALA A 279 -12.99 -28.46 -10.46
N LEU A 280 -13.52 -28.34 -11.68
CA LEU A 280 -13.87 -27.05 -12.29
C LEU A 280 -15.01 -26.35 -11.53
N ILE A 281 -16.03 -27.10 -11.13
CA ILE A 281 -17.14 -26.56 -10.34
C ILE A 281 -16.66 -26.10 -8.96
N HIS A 282 -15.83 -26.91 -8.28
CA HIS A 282 -15.22 -26.52 -7.00
C HIS A 282 -14.31 -25.29 -7.15
N ALA A 283 -13.71 -25.10 -8.33
CA ALA A 283 -12.92 -23.93 -8.68
C ALA A 283 -13.77 -22.70 -9.05
N GLY A 284 -15.10 -22.80 -9.05
CA GLY A 284 -16.03 -21.68 -9.32
C GLY A 284 -16.45 -21.52 -10.79
N VAL A 285 -16.18 -22.50 -11.65
CA VAL A 285 -16.61 -22.47 -13.06
C VAL A 285 -18.12 -22.72 -13.15
N SER A 286 -18.83 -21.86 -13.88
CA SER A 286 -20.28 -21.95 -14.05
C SER A 286 -20.70 -23.09 -14.99
N VAL A 287 -21.90 -23.65 -14.78
CA VAL A 287 -22.48 -24.68 -15.65
C VAL A 287 -22.61 -24.20 -17.11
N PRO A 288 -23.07 -22.97 -17.41
CA PRO A 288 -23.06 -22.45 -18.77
C PRO A 288 -21.68 -22.51 -19.44
N SER A 289 -20.62 -22.13 -18.71
CA SER A 289 -19.24 -22.16 -19.23
C SER A 289 -18.73 -23.59 -19.50
N LEU A 290 -19.20 -24.58 -18.72
CA LEU A 290 -18.91 -26.00 -18.97
C LEU A 290 -19.62 -26.51 -20.23
N VAL A 291 -20.89 -26.13 -20.42
CA VAL A 291 -21.66 -26.48 -21.61
C VAL A 291 -21.06 -25.84 -22.87
N GLU A 292 -20.66 -24.57 -22.80
CA GLU A 292 -19.93 -23.89 -23.89
C GLU A 292 -18.59 -24.56 -24.21
N ALA A 293 -17.93 -25.13 -23.20
CA ALA A 293 -16.70 -25.90 -23.37
C ALA A 293 -16.92 -27.32 -23.93
N GLY A 294 -18.17 -27.74 -24.13
CA GLY A 294 -18.55 -29.02 -24.72
C GLY A 294 -18.89 -30.13 -23.73
N VAL A 295 -19.06 -29.82 -22.43
CA VAL A 295 -19.51 -30.79 -21.42
C VAL A 295 -20.99 -31.11 -21.64
N THR A 296 -21.31 -32.39 -21.73
CA THR A 296 -22.65 -32.87 -22.06
C THR A 296 -23.58 -32.94 -20.83
N ALA A 297 -24.89 -32.88 -21.05
CA ALA A 297 -25.89 -33.02 -19.99
C ALA A 297 -25.73 -34.29 -19.11
N PRO A 298 -25.46 -35.50 -19.66
CA PRO A 298 -25.20 -36.67 -18.83
C PRO A 298 -23.92 -36.57 -17.98
N GLU A 299 -22.87 -35.88 -18.45
CA GLU A 299 -21.65 -35.64 -17.66
C GLU A 299 -21.91 -34.69 -16.48
N LEU A 300 -22.78 -33.68 -16.67
CA LEU A 300 -23.21 -32.79 -15.59
C LEU A 300 -24.16 -33.49 -14.60
N ALA A 301 -25.01 -34.39 -15.09
CA ALA A 301 -25.90 -35.20 -14.26
C ALA A 301 -25.12 -36.20 -13.37
N ALA A 302 -24.04 -36.79 -13.90
CA ALA A 302 -23.16 -37.68 -13.13
C ALA A 302 -22.47 -37.00 -11.93
N VAL A 303 -22.40 -35.67 -11.91
CA VAL A 303 -21.83 -34.86 -10.80
C VAL A 303 -22.90 -34.44 -9.78
N GLY A 304 -24.15 -34.91 -9.91
CA GLY A 304 -25.22 -34.68 -8.94
C GLY A 304 -25.88 -33.29 -9.00
N ILE A 305 -25.69 -32.55 -10.11
CA ILE A 305 -26.22 -31.18 -10.26
C ILE A 305 -27.73 -31.19 -10.57
N PHE A 306 -28.29 -32.31 -11.07
CA PHE A 306 -29.66 -32.38 -11.59
C PHE A 306 -30.67 -33.15 -10.73
N ASP A 307 -30.36 -33.52 -9.48
CA ASP A 307 -31.32 -34.26 -8.62
C ASP A 307 -32.53 -33.43 -8.12
N ASN A 308 -32.78 -32.22 -8.65
CA ASN A 308 -33.95 -31.40 -8.29
C ASN A 308 -34.60 -30.66 -9.47
N VAL A 309 -34.77 -31.33 -10.61
CA VAL A 309 -35.78 -30.93 -11.60
C VAL A 309 -36.66 -32.13 -11.92
N ALA A 310 -37.78 -32.25 -11.21
CA ALA A 310 -38.88 -33.13 -11.60
C ALA A 310 -39.44 -32.63 -12.94
N GLY A 311 -39.14 -33.36 -14.02
CA GLY A 311 -39.63 -33.05 -15.36
C GLY A 311 -38.90 -33.77 -16.48
N VAL A 312 -38.56 -35.05 -16.31
CA VAL A 312 -38.09 -35.89 -17.42
C VAL A 312 -39.30 -36.60 -18.02
N GLY A 313 -39.84 -36.02 -19.09
CA GLY A 313 -40.68 -36.71 -20.06
C GLY A 313 -39.82 -37.12 -21.26
N ASP A 314 -39.63 -38.43 -21.38
CA ASP A 314 -39.34 -39.23 -22.57
C ASP A 314 -38.23 -38.83 -23.54
N ALA A 315 -37.15 -39.62 -23.47
CA ALA A 315 -36.23 -39.87 -24.56
C ALA A 315 -36.89 -40.76 -25.63
N ASN A 316 -37.18 -40.21 -26.82
CA ASN A 316 -37.00 -40.88 -28.12
C ASN A 316 -37.53 -40.01 -29.28
N SER A 317 -36.63 -39.30 -29.96
CA SER A 317 -36.76 -39.11 -31.40
C SER A 317 -35.40 -38.72 -31.97
N GLY A 318 -34.84 -39.60 -32.79
CA GLY A 318 -33.67 -39.29 -33.59
C GLY A 318 -33.97 -38.10 -34.49
N ALA A 319 -33.29 -36.99 -34.23
CA ALA A 319 -33.16 -35.90 -35.17
C ALA A 319 -31.66 -35.64 -35.33
N VAL A 320 -31.18 -35.88 -36.55
CA VAL A 320 -29.88 -35.44 -37.02
C VAL A 320 -29.78 -33.94 -36.74
N VAL A 321 -28.95 -33.57 -35.76
CA VAL A 321 -28.63 -32.16 -35.51
C VAL A 321 -27.62 -31.76 -36.57
N GLU A 322 -28.10 -31.03 -37.59
CA GLU A 322 -27.24 -30.24 -38.47
C GLU A 322 -26.32 -29.34 -37.61
N PRO A 323 -25.05 -29.15 -38.00
CA PRO A 323 -24.14 -28.30 -37.22
C PRO A 323 -24.71 -26.88 -37.16
N PRO A 324 -24.80 -26.26 -35.96
CA PRO A 324 -25.33 -24.91 -35.86
C PRO A 324 -24.43 -23.96 -36.65
N SER A 325 -25.05 -23.29 -37.61
CA SER A 325 -24.49 -22.12 -38.27
C SER A 325 -24.02 -21.13 -37.21
N VAL A 326 -22.79 -20.65 -37.36
CA VAL A 326 -22.20 -19.60 -36.51
C VAL A 326 -23.04 -18.34 -36.70
N THR A 327 -24.08 -18.17 -35.88
CA THR A 327 -24.80 -16.91 -35.78
C THR A 327 -23.92 -15.92 -35.04
N ALA A 328 -23.50 -14.88 -35.76
CA ALA A 328 -22.75 -13.71 -35.32
C ALA A 328 -23.45 -12.83 -34.25
N LYS A 329 -24.22 -13.43 -33.32
CA LYS A 329 -25.09 -12.73 -32.38
C LYS A 329 -24.42 -12.45 -31.02
N THR A 330 -23.43 -13.24 -30.61
CA THR A 330 -22.72 -13.08 -29.32
C THR A 330 -21.78 -11.87 -29.27
N THR A 331 -21.14 -11.51 -30.39
CA THR A 331 -20.21 -10.36 -30.46
C THR A 331 -20.95 -9.01 -30.41
N SER A 332 -22.19 -8.95 -30.91
CA SER A 332 -23.00 -7.73 -30.91
C SER A 332 -23.50 -7.40 -29.50
N GLU A 333 -23.92 -8.42 -28.74
CA GLU A 333 -24.43 -8.26 -27.38
C GLU A 333 -23.32 -7.85 -26.39
N SER A 334 -22.11 -8.41 -26.52
CA SER A 334 -20.95 -8.01 -25.72
C SER A 334 -20.43 -6.60 -26.07
N THR A 335 -20.48 -6.22 -27.34
CA THR A 335 -20.07 -4.88 -27.79
C THR A 335 -21.09 -3.82 -27.35
N LEU A 336 -22.38 -4.10 -27.47
CA LEU A 336 -23.44 -3.21 -26.97
C LEU A 336 -23.39 -3.07 -25.45
N PHE A 337 -23.10 -4.15 -24.72
CA PHE A 337 -22.86 -4.09 -23.28
C PHE A 337 -21.66 -3.20 -22.94
N ALA A 338 -20.52 -3.38 -23.62
CA ALA A 338 -19.33 -2.57 -23.40
C ALA A 338 -19.58 -1.08 -23.71
N ILE A 339 -20.23 -0.76 -24.83
CA ILE A 339 -20.60 0.62 -25.19
C ILE A 339 -21.53 1.22 -24.13
N LYS A 340 -22.51 0.46 -23.65
CA LYS A 340 -23.45 0.90 -22.62
C LYS A 340 -22.74 1.18 -21.29
N VAL A 341 -21.85 0.30 -20.85
CA VAL A 341 -21.08 0.47 -19.61
C VAL A 341 -20.13 1.66 -19.74
N ILE A 342 -19.33 1.74 -20.81
CA ILE A 342 -18.37 2.83 -21.02
C ILE A 342 -19.10 4.17 -21.15
N GLY A 343 -20.14 4.23 -21.99
CA GLY A 343 -20.96 5.43 -22.17
C GLY A 343 -21.65 5.85 -20.87
N GLY A 344 -22.18 4.89 -20.10
CA GLY A 344 -22.77 5.12 -18.79
C GLY A 344 -21.76 5.66 -17.77
N LEU A 345 -20.56 5.08 -17.69
CA LEU A 345 -19.49 5.56 -16.81
C LEU A 345 -19.03 6.97 -17.16
N VAL A 346 -18.86 7.27 -18.45
CA VAL A 346 -18.51 8.62 -18.92
C VAL A 346 -19.61 9.61 -18.57
N ALA A 347 -20.89 9.24 -18.76
CA ALA A 347 -22.03 10.09 -18.38
C ALA A 347 -22.07 10.35 -16.87
N LEU A 348 -21.86 9.32 -16.04
CA LEU A 348 -21.80 9.46 -14.58
C LEU A 348 -20.64 10.38 -14.15
N LEU A 349 -19.47 10.25 -14.77
CA LEU A 349 -18.32 11.11 -14.50
C LEU A 349 -18.60 12.57 -14.91
N MET A 350 -19.20 12.78 -16.08
CA MET A 350 -19.61 14.12 -16.54
C MET A 350 -20.65 14.74 -15.60
N LEU A 351 -21.63 13.96 -15.14
CA LEU A 351 -22.63 14.42 -14.18
C LEU A 351 -22.00 14.78 -12.82
N ALA A 352 -21.06 13.97 -12.34
CA ALA A 352 -20.30 14.27 -11.12
C ALA A 352 -19.48 15.56 -11.26
N TYR A 353 -18.76 15.72 -12.38
CA TYR A 353 -17.97 16.92 -12.65
C TYR A 353 -18.85 18.17 -12.81
N LEU A 354 -19.97 18.06 -13.54
CA LEU A 354 -20.91 19.15 -13.75
C LEU A 354 -21.62 19.54 -12.45
N GLY A 355 -21.98 18.56 -11.61
CA GLY A 355 -22.52 18.77 -10.27
C GLY A 355 -21.55 19.51 -9.35
N ALA A 356 -20.25 19.24 -9.49
CA ALA A 356 -19.19 19.96 -8.77
C ALA A 356 -18.96 21.39 -9.30
N HIS A 357 -19.43 21.72 -10.51
CA HIS A 357 -19.18 23.00 -11.14
C HIS A 357 -19.90 24.16 -10.41
N HIS A 358 -19.15 25.22 -10.13
CA HIS A 358 -19.62 26.36 -9.33
C HIS A 358 -20.89 27.04 -9.87
N ARG A 359 -21.14 27.03 -11.20
CA ARG A 359 -22.37 27.60 -11.79
C ARG A 359 -23.61 26.78 -11.46
N VAL A 360 -23.48 25.46 -11.45
CA VAL A 360 -24.57 24.54 -11.14
C VAL A 360 -24.93 24.65 -9.67
N VAL A 361 -23.92 24.69 -8.80
CA VAL A 361 -24.10 24.93 -7.36
C VAL A 361 -24.79 26.28 -7.10
N ARG A 362 -24.42 27.35 -7.82
CA ARG A 362 -25.07 28.67 -7.73
C ARG A 362 -26.52 28.62 -8.18
N PHE A 363 -26.80 27.94 -9.29
CA PHE A 363 -28.16 27.77 -9.79
C PHE A 363 -29.04 26.99 -8.81
N GLN A 364 -28.50 25.94 -8.20
CA GLN A 364 -29.18 25.13 -7.18
C GLN A 364 -29.46 25.93 -5.90
N ALA A 365 -28.52 26.80 -5.50
CA ALA A 365 -28.72 27.69 -4.36
C ALA A 365 -29.91 28.63 -4.55
N ARG A 366 -30.12 29.13 -5.78
CA ARG A 366 -31.27 29.97 -6.15
C ARG A 366 -32.61 29.23 -6.12
N LEU A 367 -32.61 27.91 -6.33
CA LEU A 367 -33.82 27.08 -6.31
C LEU A 367 -34.24 26.64 -4.90
N GLY A 368 -33.51 27.00 -3.85
CA GLY A 368 -33.84 26.62 -2.46
C GLY A 368 -33.61 25.14 -2.14
N ILE A 369 -33.18 24.31 -3.10
CA ILE A 369 -32.86 22.88 -2.93
C ILE A 369 -31.40 22.68 -2.50
N SER A 370 -30.74 23.76 -2.03
CA SER A 370 -29.31 23.78 -1.78
C SER A 370 -28.87 22.68 -0.81
N GLY A 371 -29.54 22.48 0.33
CA GLY A 371 -29.04 21.60 1.39
C GLY A 371 -28.83 20.14 0.96
N VAL A 372 -29.91 19.47 0.53
CA VAL A 372 -29.90 18.06 0.16
C VAL A 372 -29.03 17.78 -1.08
N ILE A 373 -29.03 18.70 -2.06
CA ILE A 373 -28.21 18.55 -3.27
C ILE A 373 -26.73 18.83 -2.96
N THR A 374 -26.41 19.80 -2.09
CA THR A 374 -25.02 20.07 -1.69
C THR A 374 -24.41 18.97 -0.83
N ALA A 375 -25.23 18.21 -0.11
CA ALA A 375 -24.81 17.02 0.63
C ALA A 375 -24.52 15.81 -0.29
N GLY A 376 -24.81 15.92 -1.59
CA GLY A 376 -24.47 14.90 -2.59
C GLY A 376 -25.44 13.71 -2.66
N PHE A 377 -26.55 13.73 -1.93
CA PHE A 377 -27.54 12.63 -1.96
C PHE A 377 -28.17 12.32 -3.33
N PRO A 378 -28.38 13.29 -4.24
CA PRO A 378 -28.78 12.97 -5.62
C PRO A 378 -27.79 12.04 -6.32
N PHE A 379 -26.50 12.12 -5.98
CA PHE A 379 -25.46 11.26 -6.54
C PHE A 379 -25.49 9.86 -5.94
N VAL A 380 -25.85 9.72 -4.65
CA VAL A 380 -26.17 8.41 -4.06
C VAL A 380 -27.36 7.78 -4.78
N ALA A 381 -28.45 8.52 -4.99
CA ALA A 381 -29.60 8.03 -5.73
C ALA A 381 -29.26 7.67 -7.19
N LEU A 382 -28.42 8.48 -7.85
CA LEU A 382 -27.91 8.19 -9.19
C LEU A 382 -27.11 6.88 -9.22
N GLY A 383 -26.31 6.61 -8.19
CA GLY A 383 -25.62 5.34 -7.98
C GLY A 383 -26.58 4.15 -7.91
N VAL A 384 -27.60 4.25 -7.04
CA VAL A 384 -28.65 3.21 -6.91
C VAL A 384 -29.32 2.95 -8.25
N VAL A 385 -29.70 4.02 -8.97
CA VAL A 385 -30.34 3.93 -10.28
C VAL A 385 -29.41 3.28 -11.31
N ALA A 386 -28.12 3.65 -11.33
CA ALA A 386 -27.13 3.09 -12.24
C ALA A 386 -26.86 1.60 -12.00
N ALA A 387 -27.05 1.13 -10.76
CA ALA A 387 -26.90 -0.27 -10.36
C ALA A 387 -28.17 -1.12 -10.60
N LEU A 388 -29.32 -0.51 -10.91
CA LEU A 388 -30.55 -1.27 -11.21
C LEU A 388 -30.34 -2.21 -12.40
N PRO A 389 -30.85 -3.45 -12.38
CA PRO A 389 -30.72 -4.40 -13.49
C PRO A 389 -31.26 -3.84 -14.84
N SER A 390 -32.27 -2.98 -14.79
CA SER A 390 -32.84 -2.30 -15.97
C SER A 390 -31.87 -1.29 -16.60
N VAL A 391 -31.09 -0.58 -15.78
CA VAL A 391 -30.11 0.41 -16.23
C VAL A 391 -28.78 -0.26 -16.55
N GLY A 392 -28.33 -1.22 -15.73
CA GLY A 392 -27.20 -2.10 -16.03
C GLY A 392 -25.88 -1.39 -16.38
N ILE A 393 -25.62 -0.23 -15.77
CA ILE A 393 -24.36 0.53 -15.96
C ILE A 393 -23.34 0.11 -14.90
N LEU A 394 -23.74 0.10 -13.63
CA LEU A 394 -22.92 -0.30 -12.49
C LEU A 394 -23.36 -1.68 -11.99
N THR A 395 -23.17 -2.71 -12.81
CA THR A 395 -23.42 -4.10 -12.41
C THR A 395 -22.38 -4.58 -11.38
N GLY A 396 -22.65 -5.70 -10.70
CA GLY A 396 -21.72 -6.29 -9.73
C GLY A 396 -20.30 -6.47 -10.29
N ASP A 397 -20.18 -7.04 -11.49
CA ASP A 397 -18.89 -7.25 -12.16
C ASP A 397 -18.17 -5.92 -12.45
N VAL A 398 -18.91 -4.88 -12.86
CA VAL A 398 -18.35 -3.55 -13.10
C VAL A 398 -17.86 -2.93 -11.79
N LEU A 399 -18.64 -3.05 -10.71
CA LEU A 399 -18.26 -2.56 -9.37
C LEU A 399 -17.02 -3.28 -8.83
N GLU A 400 -16.90 -4.59 -9.03
CA GLU A 400 -15.71 -5.36 -8.66
C GLU A 400 -14.46 -4.90 -9.41
N ASN A 401 -14.59 -4.65 -10.71
CA ASN A 401 -13.51 -4.08 -11.54
C ASN A 401 -13.18 -2.63 -11.18
N MET A 402 -14.16 -1.88 -10.66
CA MET A 402 -13.98 -0.50 -10.18
C MET A 402 -13.50 -0.43 -8.72
N ARG A 403 -13.25 -1.55 -8.05
CA ARG A 403 -12.72 -1.58 -6.68
C ARG A 403 -11.46 -0.71 -6.47
N PRO A 404 -10.49 -0.63 -7.39
CA PRO A 404 -9.36 0.29 -7.24
C PRO A 404 -9.78 1.76 -7.12
N LEU A 405 -10.83 2.17 -7.84
CA LEU A 405 -11.38 3.52 -7.76
C LEU A 405 -12.09 3.78 -6.43
N LEU A 406 -12.79 2.77 -5.89
CA LEU A 406 -13.39 2.82 -4.55
C LEU A 406 -12.29 2.96 -3.48
N LEU A 407 -11.25 2.13 -3.54
CA LEU A 407 -10.11 2.20 -2.62
C LEU A 407 -9.41 3.56 -2.69
N PHE A 408 -9.18 4.07 -3.90
CA PHE A 408 -8.64 5.42 -4.12
C PHE A 408 -9.54 6.49 -3.52
N GLY A 409 -10.87 6.42 -3.73
CA GLY A 409 -11.82 7.38 -3.16
C GLY A 409 -11.83 7.37 -1.63
N LEU A 410 -11.81 6.18 -1.02
CA LEU A 410 -11.71 6.03 0.44
C LEU A 410 -10.40 6.61 0.99
N GLY A 411 -9.26 6.29 0.35
CA GLY A 411 -7.98 6.84 0.78
C GLY A 411 -7.85 8.34 0.52
N TRP A 412 -8.43 8.86 -0.56
CA TRP A 412 -8.53 10.29 -0.83
C TRP A 412 -9.29 11.03 0.27
N LEU A 413 -10.44 10.50 0.70
CA LEU A 413 -11.19 11.04 1.83
C LEU A 413 -10.37 11.01 3.12
N GLY A 414 -9.72 9.88 3.43
CA GLY A 414 -8.80 9.77 4.56
C GLY A 414 -7.70 10.84 4.51
N PHE A 415 -7.03 10.98 3.36
CA PHE A 415 -5.95 11.94 3.14
C PHE A 415 -6.41 13.39 3.33
N ILE A 416 -7.56 13.78 2.77
CA ILE A 416 -8.11 15.13 2.96
C ILE A 416 -8.33 15.43 4.44
N ILE A 417 -8.98 14.52 5.15
CA ILE A 417 -9.33 14.71 6.57
C ILE A 417 -8.06 14.77 7.41
N GLY A 418 -7.08 13.92 7.13
CA GLY A 418 -5.77 13.96 7.77
C GLY A 418 -5.02 15.26 7.48
N ALA A 419 -5.01 15.69 6.21
CA ALA A 419 -4.35 16.91 5.79
C ALA A 419 -4.97 18.16 6.42
N GLN A 420 -6.23 18.12 6.83
CA GLN A 420 -6.90 19.22 7.52
C GLN A 420 -6.48 19.39 8.98
N LEU A 421 -5.90 18.36 9.60
CA LEU A 421 -5.51 18.38 11.02
C LEU A 421 -4.16 19.12 11.21
N ASP A 422 -4.20 20.42 11.50
CA ASP A 422 -2.99 21.20 11.84
C ASP A 422 -2.78 21.24 13.36
N ILE A 423 -1.77 20.51 13.83
CA ILE A 423 -1.44 20.37 15.26
C ILE A 423 -1.07 21.73 15.88
N ARG A 424 -0.56 22.67 15.08
CA ARG A 424 -0.16 24.00 15.57
C ARG A 424 -1.36 24.89 15.90
N VAL A 425 -2.52 24.58 15.33
CA VAL A 425 -3.76 25.30 15.64
C VAL A 425 -4.47 24.65 16.84
N LEU A 426 -4.21 23.37 17.11
CA LEU A 426 -4.71 22.67 18.31
C LEU A 426 -4.22 23.31 19.61
N GLU A 427 -3.01 23.89 19.62
CA GLU A 427 -2.46 24.62 20.78
C GLU A 427 -3.25 25.89 21.14
N ARG A 428 -4.04 26.42 20.20
CA ARG A 428 -4.85 27.64 20.40
C ARG A 428 -6.25 27.35 20.92
N VAL A 429 -6.61 26.07 21.05
CA VAL A 429 -7.94 25.66 21.49
C VAL A 429 -8.10 25.93 23.00
N PRO A 430 -9.22 26.56 23.43
CA PRO A 430 -9.47 26.83 24.85
C PRO A 430 -9.40 25.58 25.74
N ARG A 431 -9.00 25.77 27.00
CA ARG A 431 -9.02 24.68 28.00
C ARG A 431 -10.46 24.21 28.23
N GLY A 432 -10.67 22.90 28.29
CA GLY A 432 -11.99 22.28 28.46
C GLY A 432 -12.64 21.82 27.16
N THR A 433 -12.21 22.35 26.00
CA THR A 433 -12.75 21.95 24.69
C THR A 433 -12.53 20.48 24.37
N ALA A 434 -11.40 19.89 24.79
CA ALA A 434 -11.14 18.47 24.62
C ALA A 434 -12.12 17.58 25.40
N TYR A 435 -12.51 18.00 26.61
CA TYR A 435 -13.53 17.30 27.40
C TYR A 435 -14.91 17.42 26.73
N MET A 436 -15.26 18.61 26.24
CA MET A 436 -16.50 18.83 25.50
C MET A 436 -16.57 17.93 24.27
N LEU A 437 -15.52 17.91 23.45
CA LEU A 437 -15.43 17.08 22.26
C LEU A 437 -15.57 15.59 22.59
N LEU A 438 -14.89 15.12 23.64
CA LEU A 438 -14.98 13.73 24.07
C LEU A 438 -16.43 13.37 24.45
N VAL A 439 -17.10 14.21 25.23
CA VAL A 439 -18.47 13.96 25.67
C VAL A 439 -19.46 14.09 24.51
N GLU A 440 -19.27 15.06 23.61
CA GLU A 440 -20.11 15.31 22.43
C GLU A 440 -19.98 14.21 21.37
N SER A 441 -18.84 13.49 21.32
CA SER A 441 -18.63 12.35 20.42
C SER A 441 -18.95 10.99 21.05
N LEU A 442 -18.59 10.78 22.32
CA LEU A 442 -18.79 9.50 23.01
C LEU A 442 -20.26 9.21 23.31
N LEU A 443 -21.06 10.22 23.65
CA LEU A 443 -22.48 9.98 23.94
C LEU A 443 -23.28 9.56 22.70
N PRO A 444 -23.23 10.26 21.55
CA PRO A 444 -23.85 9.75 20.32
C PRO A 444 -23.34 8.38 19.92
N PHE A 445 -22.04 8.10 20.12
CA PHE A 445 -21.45 6.79 19.87
C PHE A 445 -22.16 5.71 20.70
N VAL A 446 -22.14 5.84 22.03
CA VAL A 446 -22.63 4.81 22.97
C VAL A 446 -24.14 4.65 22.85
N LEU A 447 -24.89 5.74 22.79
CA LEU A 447 -26.35 5.69 22.69
C LEU A 447 -26.81 5.05 21.37
N THR A 448 -26.15 5.38 20.26
CA THR A 448 -26.51 4.79 18.96
C THR A 448 -26.09 3.33 18.89
N ALA A 449 -24.89 3.00 19.37
CA ALA A 449 -24.42 1.62 19.47
C ALA A 449 -25.39 0.76 20.31
N ALA A 450 -25.78 1.23 21.50
CA ALA A 450 -26.70 0.51 22.37
C ALA A 450 -28.12 0.39 21.76
N ALA A 451 -28.66 1.48 21.22
CA ALA A 451 -30.02 1.48 20.66
C ALA A 451 -30.12 0.62 19.40
N CYS A 452 -29.19 0.78 18.45
CA CYS A 452 -29.17 -0.04 17.24
C CYS A 452 -28.83 -1.49 17.57
N GLY A 453 -27.86 -1.76 18.46
CA GLY A 453 -27.52 -3.11 18.91
C GLY A 453 -28.72 -3.83 19.54
N GLY A 454 -29.48 -3.14 20.40
CA GLY A 454 -30.71 -3.70 20.98
C GLY A 454 -31.74 -4.09 19.92
N VAL A 455 -31.90 -3.29 18.87
CA VAL A 455 -32.77 -3.62 17.73
C VAL A 455 -32.22 -4.79 16.92
N MET A 456 -30.91 -4.85 16.70
CA MET A 456 -30.27 -5.96 15.99
C MET A 456 -30.49 -7.29 16.72
N ILE A 457 -30.36 -7.27 18.04
CA ILE A 457 -30.61 -8.44 18.87
C ILE A 457 -32.09 -8.83 18.87
N ALA A 458 -33.00 -7.85 18.89
CA ALA A 458 -34.43 -8.11 18.74
C ALA A 458 -34.79 -8.76 17.39
N PHE A 459 -33.97 -8.54 16.35
CA PHE A 459 -34.09 -9.20 15.04
C PHE A 459 -33.36 -10.55 14.94
N GLY A 460 -32.81 -11.05 16.04
CA GLY A 460 -32.19 -12.38 16.12
C GLY A 460 -30.66 -12.39 16.05
N SER A 461 -29.99 -11.23 16.09
CA SER A 461 -28.52 -11.19 16.19
C SER A 461 -28.08 -11.68 17.58
N SER A 462 -27.12 -12.60 17.62
CA SER A 462 -26.59 -13.10 18.89
C SER A 462 -25.52 -12.18 19.45
N TRP A 463 -25.64 -11.82 20.73
CA TRP A 463 -24.64 -11.08 21.51
C TRP A 463 -23.28 -11.80 21.59
N ARG A 464 -23.24 -13.10 21.29
CA ARG A 464 -22.02 -13.91 21.26
C ARG A 464 -21.27 -13.82 19.94
N ASP A 465 -21.89 -13.26 18.90
CA ASP A 465 -21.30 -13.20 17.57
C ASP A 465 -20.38 -11.97 17.46
N LEU A 466 -19.10 -12.20 17.15
CA LEU A 466 -18.12 -11.11 16.93
C LEU A 466 -18.56 -10.11 15.82
N PRO A 467 -19.15 -10.53 14.69
CA PRO A 467 -19.66 -9.61 13.68
C PRO A 467 -20.70 -8.61 14.21
N MET A 468 -21.54 -9.03 15.17
CA MET A 468 -22.53 -8.13 15.78
C MET A 468 -21.84 -6.96 16.49
N TRP A 469 -20.80 -7.23 17.29
CA TRP A 469 -20.06 -6.18 18.01
C TRP A 469 -19.33 -5.24 17.08
N ARG A 470 -18.73 -5.76 15.99
CA ARG A 470 -18.13 -4.95 14.94
C ARG A 470 -19.13 -3.94 14.38
N ASP A 471 -20.34 -4.39 14.08
CA ASP A 471 -21.38 -3.62 13.42
C ASP A 471 -22.01 -2.58 14.36
N VAL A 472 -22.14 -2.91 15.65
CA VAL A 472 -22.54 -1.98 16.71
C VAL A 472 -21.49 -0.87 16.90
N VAL A 473 -20.20 -1.23 16.93
CA VAL A 473 -19.09 -0.26 17.01
C VAL A 473 -19.06 0.61 15.75
N LEU A 474 -19.33 0.04 14.58
CA LEU A 474 -19.41 0.74 13.31
C LEU A 474 -20.53 1.78 13.30
N LEU A 475 -21.74 1.41 13.75
CA LEU A 475 -22.88 2.33 13.87
C LEU A 475 -22.62 3.44 14.90
N GLY A 476 -22.02 3.11 16.04
CA GLY A 476 -21.59 4.11 17.02
C GLY A 476 -20.58 5.10 16.44
N ALA A 477 -19.54 4.60 15.76
CA ALA A 477 -18.52 5.42 15.12
C ALA A 477 -19.12 6.33 14.04
N ALA A 478 -20.02 5.80 13.22
CA ALA A 478 -20.77 6.58 12.23
C ALA A 478 -21.61 7.69 12.88
N ALA A 479 -22.30 7.40 14.00
CA ALA A 479 -23.16 8.36 14.68
C ALA A 479 -22.41 9.51 15.36
N ALA A 480 -21.20 9.22 15.87
CA ALA A 480 -20.33 10.20 16.51
C ALA A 480 -19.90 11.32 15.56
N MET A 481 -19.74 11.01 14.28
CA MET A 481 -19.21 11.94 13.29
C MET A 481 -20.23 13.01 12.87
N THR A 482 -19.72 14.22 12.64
CA THR A 482 -20.54 15.41 12.38
C THR A 482 -19.91 16.18 11.23
N ALA A 483 -20.74 16.58 10.26
CA ALA A 483 -20.22 17.31 9.10
C ALA A 483 -20.00 18.80 9.46
N PRO A 484 -18.93 19.44 8.96
CA PRO A 484 -18.75 20.88 9.07
C PRO A 484 -19.94 21.63 8.46
N ARG A 485 -20.62 22.46 9.25
CA ARG A 485 -21.89 23.14 8.90
C ARG A 485 -21.81 24.14 7.73
N ARG A 486 -20.64 24.32 7.12
CA ARG A 486 -20.47 25.16 5.93
C ARG A 486 -19.53 24.50 4.93
N PHE A 487 -20.06 23.55 4.16
CA PHE A 487 -19.49 23.13 2.88
C PHE A 487 -19.70 24.22 1.79
N ARG A 488 -19.53 25.50 2.15
CA ARG A 488 -19.58 26.68 1.27
C ARG A 488 -18.15 27.21 1.16
N GLY A 489 -17.73 27.48 -0.07
CA GLY A 489 -16.34 27.73 -0.47
C GLY A 489 -15.49 28.49 0.55
N PHE A 490 -14.25 28.02 0.66
CA PHE A 490 -13.16 28.66 1.38
C PHE A 490 -13.05 30.14 0.96
N SER A 491 -13.43 31.08 1.83
CA SER A 491 -13.02 32.49 1.70
C SER A 491 -11.83 32.76 2.61
N ARG A 492 -10.84 33.52 2.10
CA ARG A 492 -9.61 33.91 2.81
C ARG A 492 -9.86 34.64 4.13
N GLN A 493 -11.06 35.17 4.35
CA GLN A 493 -11.47 35.94 5.52
C GLN A 493 -11.53 35.11 6.83
N MET A 494 -11.72 33.78 6.75
CA MET A 494 -12.06 32.95 7.92
C MET A 494 -10.89 32.73 8.91
N TRP A 495 -9.65 32.97 8.49
CA TRP A 495 -8.45 32.81 9.33
C TRP A 495 -8.18 33.98 10.29
N ARG A 496 -8.92 35.10 10.18
CA ARG A 496 -8.69 36.31 10.99
C ARG A 496 -9.62 36.48 12.20
N GLU A 497 -10.72 35.72 12.33
CA GLU A 497 -11.81 36.05 13.26
C GLU A 497 -12.15 35.01 14.36
N GLY A 498 -11.24 34.12 14.76
CA GLY A 498 -11.55 33.16 15.85
C GLY A 498 -12.53 32.03 15.49
N ARG A 499 -13.03 32.00 14.24
CA ARG A 499 -13.80 30.91 13.61
C ARG A 499 -12.99 29.64 13.30
N SER A 500 -11.70 29.64 13.59
CA SER A 500 -10.81 28.47 13.39
C SER A 500 -11.06 27.35 14.42
N ALA A 501 -11.51 27.69 15.63
CA ALA A 501 -11.74 26.71 16.69
C ALA A 501 -12.95 25.81 16.40
N ASP A 502 -14.02 26.32 15.80
CA ASP A 502 -15.22 25.54 15.45
C ASP A 502 -14.97 24.54 14.33
N VAL A 503 -14.15 24.93 13.34
CA VAL A 503 -13.76 24.06 12.23
C VAL A 503 -12.87 22.93 12.76
N LEU A 504 -11.87 23.25 13.57
CA LEU A 504 -11.03 22.25 14.24
C LEU A 504 -11.84 21.30 15.12
N LEU A 505 -12.80 21.83 15.88
CA LEU A 505 -13.69 21.02 16.71
C LEU A 505 -14.45 19.99 15.88
N THR A 506 -14.96 20.38 14.71
CA THR A 506 -15.68 19.45 13.83
C THR A 506 -14.73 18.42 13.20
N GLN A 507 -13.49 18.81 12.87
CA GLN A 507 -12.47 17.88 12.38
C GLN A 507 -12.06 16.85 13.43
N LEU A 508 -12.02 17.27 14.70
CA LEU A 508 -11.72 16.35 15.80
C LEU A 508 -12.87 15.35 16.06
N ASP A 509 -14.12 15.66 15.70
CA ASP A 509 -15.21 14.67 15.73
C ASP A 509 -15.00 13.56 14.67
N GLU A 510 -14.48 13.90 13.49
CA GLU A 510 -14.19 12.93 12.43
C GLU A 510 -13.07 11.95 12.81
N LEU A 511 -12.15 12.35 13.70
CA LEU A 511 -11.10 11.49 14.24
C LEU A 511 -11.68 10.26 14.95
N VAL A 512 -12.85 10.39 15.58
CA VAL A 512 -13.52 9.28 16.28
C VAL A 512 -13.87 8.16 15.31
N GLY A 513 -14.31 8.50 14.10
CA GLY A 513 -14.56 7.53 13.04
C GLY A 513 -13.29 6.82 12.57
N VAL A 514 -12.21 7.58 12.35
CA VAL A 514 -10.91 7.01 11.95
C VAL A 514 -10.35 6.09 13.04
N ILE A 515 -10.42 6.50 14.30
CA ILE A 515 -10.01 5.67 15.44
C ILE A 515 -10.88 4.40 15.50
N GLY A 516 -12.20 4.53 15.43
CA GLY A 516 -13.11 3.38 15.39
C GLY A 516 -12.74 2.40 14.28
N LEU A 517 -12.35 2.90 13.10
CA LEU A 517 -11.94 2.07 11.97
C LEU A 517 -10.62 1.34 12.20
N VAL A 518 -9.64 1.96 12.88
CA VAL A 518 -8.39 1.30 13.30
C VAL A 518 -8.72 0.11 14.20
N PHE A 519 -9.58 0.32 15.21
CA PHE A 519 -9.99 -0.76 16.12
C PHE A 519 -10.77 -1.85 15.39
N ILE A 520 -11.72 -1.47 14.52
CA ILE A 520 -12.51 -2.43 13.75
C ILE A 520 -11.59 -3.32 12.89
N THR A 521 -10.69 -2.71 12.13
CA THR A 521 -9.80 -3.44 11.21
C THR A 521 -8.69 -4.23 11.90
N ALA A 522 -8.37 -3.89 13.15
CA ALA A 522 -7.40 -4.63 13.95
C ALA A 522 -8.01 -5.86 14.66
N TYR A 523 -9.12 -5.67 15.38
CA TYR A 523 -9.70 -6.71 16.25
C TYR A 523 -10.73 -7.61 15.59
N PHE A 524 -11.36 -7.16 14.51
CA PHE A 524 -12.34 -7.99 13.78
C PHE A 524 -11.76 -8.54 12.48
N ARG A 525 -10.44 -8.58 12.35
CA ARG A 525 -9.74 -9.03 11.13
C ARG A 525 -10.03 -10.51 10.87
N THR A 526 -10.29 -10.86 9.60
CA THR A 526 -10.42 -12.27 9.20
C THR A 526 -9.04 -12.87 8.91
N SER A 527 -8.79 -14.09 9.35
CA SER A 527 -7.47 -14.77 9.41
C SER A 527 -6.84 -15.14 8.06
N SER A 528 -7.15 -14.40 6.99
CA SER A 528 -6.78 -14.73 5.60
C SER A 528 -5.45 -14.11 5.13
N THR A 529 -4.64 -13.55 6.03
CA THR A 529 -3.31 -13.03 5.67
C THR A 529 -2.19 -13.98 6.03
N ALA A 530 -1.14 -14.04 5.19
CA ALA A 530 0.04 -14.87 5.40
C ALA A 530 0.78 -14.59 6.73
N TRP A 531 0.52 -13.43 7.36
CA TRP A 531 1.13 -13.03 8.62
C TRP A 531 0.19 -13.32 9.80
N GLN A 532 0.63 -14.18 10.71
CA GLN A 532 -0.03 -14.41 12.00
C GLN A 532 0.55 -13.42 13.02
N LEU A 533 -0.16 -12.32 13.21
CA LEU A 533 0.20 -11.25 14.15
C LEU A 533 -0.89 -11.14 15.23
N PRO A 534 -0.54 -10.81 16.48
CA PRO A 534 -1.53 -10.46 17.50
C PRO A 534 -2.46 -9.34 17.03
N ASP A 535 -3.72 -9.33 17.44
CA ASP A 535 -4.72 -8.33 17.00
C ASP A 535 -4.25 -6.90 17.24
N THR A 536 -3.62 -6.64 18.39
CA THR A 536 -3.03 -5.33 18.73
C THR A 536 -1.88 -4.93 17.82
N ALA A 537 -1.11 -5.89 17.26
CA ALA A 537 -0.02 -5.61 16.35
C ALA A 537 -0.51 -4.99 15.04
N TRP A 538 -1.73 -5.32 14.61
CA TRP A 538 -2.33 -4.72 13.40
C TRP A 538 -2.59 -3.22 13.53
N ILE A 539 -2.83 -2.72 14.75
CA ILE A 539 -2.89 -1.27 15.00
C ILE A 539 -1.55 -0.64 14.61
N PHE A 540 -0.44 -1.18 15.10
CA PHE A 540 0.90 -0.68 14.80
C PHE A 540 1.28 -0.85 13.34
N VAL A 541 0.87 -1.95 12.70
CA VAL A 541 1.08 -2.16 11.26
C VAL A 541 0.33 -1.10 10.45
N SER A 542 -0.95 -0.85 10.75
CA SER A 542 -1.75 0.18 10.08
C SER A 542 -1.15 1.58 10.26
N LEU A 543 -0.72 1.91 11.48
CA LEU A 543 -0.08 3.18 11.79
C LEU A 543 1.27 3.31 11.10
N GLY A 544 2.11 2.27 11.17
CA GLY A 544 3.44 2.23 10.59
C GLY A 544 3.40 2.39 9.07
N ILE A 545 2.49 1.68 8.39
CA ILE A 545 2.30 1.84 6.94
C ILE A 545 1.82 3.25 6.60
N GLY A 546 0.88 3.81 7.38
CA GLY A 546 0.47 5.21 7.23
C GLY A 546 1.63 6.19 7.38
N VAL A 547 2.53 5.95 8.34
CA VAL A 547 3.72 6.78 8.56
C VAL A 547 4.72 6.65 7.40
N VAL A 548 4.99 5.43 6.95
CA VAL A 548 5.88 5.16 5.82
C VAL A 548 5.33 5.79 4.55
N ALA A 549 4.05 5.59 4.25
CA ALA A 549 3.38 6.19 3.10
C ALA A 549 3.38 7.73 3.18
N GLY A 550 3.07 8.31 4.34
CA GLY A 550 3.11 9.76 4.54
C GLY A 550 4.50 10.35 4.36
N THR A 551 5.53 9.67 4.87
CA THR A 551 6.93 10.10 4.73
C THR A 551 7.39 9.99 3.28
N LEU A 552 6.99 8.92 2.57
CA LEU A 552 7.28 8.74 1.15
C LEU A 552 6.62 9.84 0.32
N ILE A 553 5.31 10.08 0.51
CA ILE A 553 4.58 11.16 -0.18
C ILE A 553 5.25 12.50 0.11
N PHE A 554 5.55 12.79 1.38
CA PHE A 554 6.23 14.01 1.77
C PHE A 554 7.60 14.19 1.10
N ALA A 555 8.41 13.13 1.02
CA ALA A 555 9.71 13.17 0.35
C ALA A 555 9.54 13.43 -1.16
N MET A 556 8.58 12.77 -1.80
CA MET A 556 8.30 12.96 -3.22
C MET A 556 7.76 14.37 -3.53
N LEU A 557 7.02 15.01 -2.62
CA LEU A 557 6.49 16.36 -2.83
C LEU A 557 7.56 17.46 -2.88
N ARG A 558 8.80 17.16 -2.51
CA ARG A 558 9.94 18.11 -2.56
C ARG A 558 10.64 18.16 -3.93
N ILE A 559 10.32 17.23 -4.82
CA ILE A 559 10.98 17.07 -6.13
C ILE A 559 10.29 17.89 -7.25
N PRO A 560 8.93 17.93 -7.36
CA PRO A 560 8.23 18.57 -8.47
C PRO A 560 8.60 20.03 -8.69
N ALA A 561 8.92 20.38 -9.94
CA ALA A 561 9.16 21.75 -10.36
C ALA A 561 7.87 22.44 -10.86
N SER A 562 6.89 21.66 -11.32
CA SER A 562 5.64 22.17 -11.89
C SER A 562 4.38 21.76 -11.10
N ASN A 563 3.29 22.53 -11.24
CA ASN A 563 2.00 22.21 -10.61
C ASN A 563 1.42 20.87 -11.11
N VAL A 564 1.75 20.46 -12.34
CA VAL A 564 1.27 19.21 -12.94
C VAL A 564 2.04 18.01 -12.38
N GLU A 565 3.36 18.10 -12.29
CA GLU A 565 4.18 17.09 -11.61
C GLU A 565 3.75 16.94 -10.16
N PHE A 566 3.50 18.06 -9.49
CA PHE A 566 3.05 18.07 -8.11
C PHE A 566 1.69 17.39 -7.96
N LEU A 567 0.73 17.70 -8.82
CA LEU A 567 -0.57 17.04 -8.86
C LEU A 567 -0.42 15.52 -9.09
N ALA A 568 0.44 15.12 -10.02
CA ALA A 568 0.72 13.71 -10.31
C ALA A 568 1.33 12.99 -9.10
N VAL A 569 2.25 13.63 -8.36
CA VAL A 569 2.83 13.07 -7.14
C VAL A 569 1.81 12.93 -6.02
N VAL A 570 0.95 13.94 -5.79
CA VAL A 570 -0.11 13.85 -4.77
C VAL A 570 -1.09 12.72 -5.12
N LEU A 571 -1.62 12.72 -6.35
CA LEU A 571 -2.60 11.71 -6.79
C LEU A 571 -1.99 10.31 -6.81
N GLY A 572 -0.80 10.16 -7.39
CA GLY A 572 -0.07 8.89 -7.45
C GLY A 572 0.31 8.38 -6.07
N GLY A 573 0.73 9.26 -5.17
CA GLY A 573 1.05 8.92 -3.78
C GLY A 573 -0.17 8.43 -2.99
N ILE A 574 -1.31 9.12 -3.11
CA ILE A 574 -2.57 8.69 -2.50
C ILE A 574 -3.03 7.36 -3.11
N ALA A 575 -2.96 7.21 -4.44
CA ALA A 575 -3.33 5.96 -5.11
C ALA A 575 -2.45 4.78 -4.69
N PHE A 576 -1.13 5.00 -4.58
CA PHE A 576 -0.18 4.03 -4.09
C PHE A 576 -0.49 3.62 -2.64
N ALA A 577 -0.65 4.60 -1.73
CA ALA A 577 -0.94 4.34 -0.32
C ALA A 577 -2.28 3.59 -0.14
N SER A 578 -3.33 4.01 -0.87
CA SER A 578 -4.65 3.40 -0.83
C SER A 578 -4.64 1.97 -1.38
N GLY A 579 -3.96 1.77 -2.50
CA GLY A 579 -3.84 0.46 -3.15
C GLY A 579 -3.01 -0.51 -2.29
N PHE A 580 -1.92 -0.04 -1.70
CA PHE A 580 -1.10 -0.83 -0.79
C PHE A 580 -1.86 -1.22 0.49
N ALA A 581 -2.63 -0.29 1.05
CA ALA A 581 -3.52 -0.57 2.18
C ALA A 581 -4.57 -1.63 1.82
N GLY A 582 -5.25 -1.46 0.68
CA GLY A 582 -6.25 -2.42 0.19
C GLY A 582 -5.67 -3.80 -0.09
N TYR A 583 -4.46 -3.87 -0.66
CA TYR A 583 -3.74 -5.13 -0.89
C TYR A 583 -3.49 -5.89 0.42
N LEU A 584 -3.10 -5.18 1.49
CA LEU A 584 -2.87 -5.76 2.82
C LEU A 584 -4.16 -5.95 3.65
N ARG A 585 -5.34 -5.75 3.06
CA ARG A 585 -6.65 -5.74 3.75
C ARG A 585 -6.66 -4.80 4.97
N LEU A 586 -6.00 -3.66 4.85
CA LEU A 586 -6.07 -2.55 5.81
C LEU A 586 -7.05 -1.51 5.28
N SER A 587 -7.58 -0.66 6.17
CA SER A 587 -8.42 0.45 5.71
C SER A 587 -7.60 1.51 4.96
N PRO A 588 -7.94 1.82 3.69
CA PRO A 588 -7.33 2.92 2.97
C PRO A 588 -7.54 4.27 3.66
N ILE A 589 -8.69 4.46 4.33
CA ILE A 589 -9.01 5.68 5.06
C ILE A 589 -7.95 5.92 6.15
N VAL A 590 -7.65 4.92 6.96
CA VAL A 590 -6.69 5.03 8.08
C VAL A 590 -5.29 5.35 7.58
N VAL A 591 -4.80 4.55 6.62
CA VAL A 591 -3.44 4.69 6.09
C VAL A 591 -3.24 6.07 5.47
N CYS A 592 -4.18 6.50 4.63
CA CYS A 592 -4.11 7.78 3.97
C CYS A 592 -4.40 8.97 4.91
N PHE A 593 -5.22 8.79 5.96
CA PHE A 593 -5.39 9.79 7.01
C PHE A 593 -4.07 10.12 7.70
N ILE A 594 -3.33 9.10 8.13
CA ILE A 594 -2.02 9.31 8.77
C ILE A 594 -1.05 9.97 7.78
N ALA A 595 -1.07 9.56 6.51
CA ALA A 595 -0.26 10.18 5.48
C ALA A 595 -0.60 11.68 5.30
N GLY A 596 -1.89 12.05 5.29
CA GLY A 596 -2.34 13.44 5.21
C GLY A 596 -1.90 14.26 6.43
N VAL A 597 -2.04 13.70 7.64
CA VAL A 597 -1.56 14.35 8.88
C VAL A 597 -0.07 14.66 8.78
N LEU A 598 0.75 13.71 8.34
CA LEU A 598 2.19 13.92 8.23
C LEU A 598 2.56 14.94 7.16
N VAL A 599 1.99 14.81 5.95
CA VAL A 599 2.27 15.72 4.83
C VAL A 599 1.95 17.17 5.17
N THR A 600 0.85 17.40 5.90
CA THR A 600 0.52 18.74 6.37
C THR A 600 1.47 19.19 7.47
N ASN A 601 1.67 18.41 8.53
CA ASN A 601 2.36 18.89 9.73
C ASN A 601 3.89 18.96 9.61
N PHE A 602 4.48 18.26 8.64
CA PHE A 602 5.92 18.37 8.36
C PHE A 602 6.27 19.68 7.65
N PRO A 603 7.51 20.19 7.82
CA PRO A 603 7.96 21.42 7.18
C PRO A 603 7.96 21.27 5.66
N ASN A 604 6.98 21.92 5.02
CA ASN A 604 6.73 21.87 3.59
C ASN A 604 6.39 23.28 3.07
N ASP A 605 7.25 23.82 2.21
CA ASP A 605 7.01 25.11 1.54
C ASP A 605 5.88 25.01 0.49
N ALA A 606 5.58 23.80 0.01
CA ALA A 606 4.54 23.54 -0.98
C ALA A 606 3.15 23.30 -0.36
N ARG A 607 2.98 23.48 0.95
CA ARG A 607 1.72 23.22 1.67
C ARG A 607 0.52 23.95 1.04
N GLU A 608 0.66 25.22 0.66
CA GLU A 608 -0.46 25.97 0.05
C GLU A 608 -0.86 25.39 -1.31
N ASN A 609 0.11 24.84 -2.07
CA ASN A 609 -0.16 24.16 -3.33
C ASN A 609 -0.87 22.81 -3.11
N VAL A 610 -0.47 22.05 -2.07
CA VAL A 610 -1.17 20.83 -1.62
C VAL A 610 -2.65 21.14 -1.43
N PHE A 611 -2.97 22.14 -0.59
CA PHE A 611 -4.36 22.51 -0.30
C PHE A 611 -5.10 23.08 -1.49
N ARG A 612 -4.46 23.90 -2.34
CA ARG A 612 -5.11 24.46 -3.53
C ARG A 612 -5.61 23.35 -4.46
N ILE A 613 -4.79 22.32 -4.68
CA ILE A 613 -5.11 21.22 -5.58
C ILE A 613 -6.12 20.26 -4.96
N LEU A 614 -5.96 19.90 -3.68
CA LEU A 614 -6.96 19.09 -2.96
C LEU A 614 -8.34 19.74 -3.01
N ARG A 615 -8.43 21.06 -2.82
CA ARG A 615 -9.70 21.81 -2.90
C ARG A 615 -10.37 21.74 -4.27
N GLN A 616 -9.61 21.67 -5.36
CA GLN A 616 -10.17 21.59 -6.71
C GLN A 616 -10.77 20.21 -7.00
N LEU A 617 -10.14 19.16 -6.51
CA LEU A 617 -10.54 17.77 -6.78
C LEU A 617 -11.44 17.16 -5.70
N GLU A 618 -11.55 17.79 -4.53
CA GLU A 618 -12.38 17.34 -3.42
C GLU A 618 -13.82 17.08 -3.85
N ARG A 619 -14.48 18.07 -4.47
CA ARG A 619 -15.90 17.94 -4.86
C ARG A 619 -16.12 16.87 -5.93
N PRO A 620 -15.41 16.86 -7.08
CA PRO A 620 -15.61 15.82 -8.09
C PRO A 620 -15.38 14.40 -7.55
N VAL A 621 -14.28 14.18 -6.82
CA VAL A 621 -13.95 12.86 -6.26
C VAL A 621 -14.98 12.44 -5.21
N HIS A 622 -15.46 13.37 -4.40
CA HIS A 622 -16.51 13.12 -3.42
C HIS A 622 -17.84 12.72 -4.07
N LEU A 623 -18.28 13.43 -5.12
CA LEU A 623 -19.51 13.09 -5.82
C LEU A 623 -19.39 11.73 -6.51
N LEU A 624 -18.24 11.43 -7.12
CA LEU A 624 -17.96 10.12 -7.71
C LEU A 624 -18.01 9.01 -6.66
N PHE A 625 -17.41 9.24 -5.48
CA PHE A 625 -17.49 8.32 -4.36
C PHE A 625 -18.94 8.09 -3.92
N LEU A 626 -19.78 9.12 -3.83
CA LEU A 626 -21.20 8.98 -3.47
C LEU A 626 -22.00 8.21 -4.53
N ILE A 627 -21.67 8.33 -5.82
CA ILE A 627 -22.27 7.48 -6.87
C ILE A 627 -21.92 6.02 -6.62
N ILE A 628 -20.65 5.71 -6.38
CA ILE A 628 -20.21 4.33 -6.14
C ILE A 628 -20.85 3.79 -4.84
N ALA A 629 -20.89 4.60 -3.78
CA ALA A 629 -21.56 4.29 -2.52
C ALA A 629 -23.04 3.92 -2.73
N GLY A 630 -23.75 4.70 -3.54
CA GLY A 630 -25.14 4.41 -3.89
C GLY A 630 -25.29 3.13 -4.73
N ALA A 631 -24.33 2.82 -5.58
CA ALA A 631 -24.37 1.61 -6.40
C ALA A 631 -24.13 0.32 -5.60
N VAL A 632 -23.32 0.39 -4.55
CA VAL A 632 -23.10 -0.73 -3.61
C VAL A 632 -24.27 -0.87 -2.62
N TRP A 633 -25.03 0.21 -2.38
CA TRP A 633 -26.10 0.22 -1.39
C TRP A 633 -27.32 -0.63 -1.78
N SER A 634 -27.59 -1.69 -1.02
CA SER A 634 -28.82 -2.49 -1.14
C SER A 634 -30.00 -1.87 -0.40
N VAL A 635 -30.91 -1.24 -1.14
CA VAL A 635 -32.08 -0.55 -0.58
C VAL A 635 -33.23 -1.51 -0.19
N THR A 636 -33.11 -2.78 -0.59
CA THR A 636 -34.19 -3.78 -0.51
C THR A 636 -34.40 -4.35 0.89
N ASP A 637 -33.40 -4.32 1.77
CA ASP A 637 -33.56 -4.86 3.12
C ASP A 637 -34.31 -3.87 4.04
N TRP A 638 -35.52 -4.27 4.46
CA TRP A 638 -36.38 -3.49 5.35
C TRP A 638 -35.80 -3.29 6.75
N ARG A 639 -34.95 -4.21 7.23
CA ARG A 639 -34.37 -4.12 8.60
C ARG A 639 -33.52 -2.86 8.75
N GLY A 640 -32.79 -2.49 7.71
CA GLY A 640 -31.97 -1.29 7.67
C GLY A 640 -32.83 -0.02 7.78
N TRP A 641 -34.02 -0.01 7.17
CA TRP A 641 -34.96 1.10 7.26
C TRP A 641 -35.55 1.28 8.66
N VAL A 642 -35.67 0.20 9.46
CA VAL A 642 -36.05 0.31 10.88
C VAL A 642 -34.92 0.90 11.72
N LEU A 643 -33.67 0.61 11.39
CA LEU A 643 -32.53 1.20 12.10
C LEU A 643 -32.39 2.71 11.83
N VAL A 644 -32.79 3.23 10.67
CA VAL A 644 -32.68 4.67 10.34
C VAL A 644 -33.28 5.60 11.42
N PRO A 645 -34.56 5.49 11.81
CA PRO A 645 -35.13 6.35 12.84
C PRO A 645 -34.46 6.14 14.21
N VAL A 646 -34.10 4.91 14.55
CA VAL A 646 -33.41 4.58 15.81
C VAL A 646 -32.04 5.25 15.86
N PHE A 647 -31.27 5.13 14.79
CA PHE A 647 -29.96 5.74 14.61
C PHE A 647 -30.04 7.27 14.76
N VAL A 648 -30.96 7.92 14.04
CA VAL A 648 -31.12 9.38 14.08
C VAL A 648 -31.55 9.86 15.46
N LEU A 649 -32.54 9.21 16.07
CA LEU A 649 -33.05 9.59 17.40
C LEU A 649 -32.00 9.40 18.48
N ALA A 650 -31.31 8.26 18.50
CA ALA A 650 -30.24 7.97 19.46
C ALA A 650 -29.07 8.95 19.30
N ARG A 651 -28.68 9.27 18.06
CA ARG A 651 -27.66 10.28 17.76
C ARG A 651 -28.05 11.68 18.27
N VAL A 652 -29.28 12.13 18.00
CA VAL A 652 -29.78 13.44 18.46
C VAL A 652 -29.85 13.48 19.99
N ALA A 653 -30.32 12.40 20.63
CA ALA A 653 -30.34 12.28 22.08
C ALA A 653 -28.93 12.32 22.68
N GLY A 654 -27.97 11.62 22.08
CA GLY A 654 -26.56 11.64 22.51
C GLY A 654 -25.94 13.03 22.39
N LYS A 655 -26.24 13.76 21.31
CA LYS A 655 -25.76 15.15 21.13
C LYS A 655 -26.37 16.09 22.16
N TRP A 656 -27.67 15.95 22.41
CA TRP A 656 -28.35 16.73 23.44
C TRP A 656 -27.77 16.47 24.82
N LEU A 657 -27.60 15.20 25.19
CA LEU A 657 -26.97 14.82 26.46
C LEU A 657 -25.53 15.31 26.56
N GLY A 658 -24.77 15.28 25.46
CA GLY A 658 -23.39 15.77 25.45
C GLY A 658 -23.28 17.27 25.65
N ILE A 659 -24.18 18.05 25.05
CA ILE A 659 -24.30 19.49 25.31
C ILE A 659 -24.67 19.73 26.78
N VAL A 660 -25.65 19.01 27.32
CA VAL A 660 -26.09 19.16 28.72
C VAL A 660 -24.98 18.80 29.71
N ALA A 661 -24.25 17.71 29.46
CA ALA A 661 -23.12 17.30 30.29
C ALA A 661 -21.97 18.30 30.24
N SER A 662 -21.74 18.93 29.07
CA SER A 662 -20.69 19.93 28.87
C SER A 662 -20.99 21.26 29.60
N ARG A 663 -22.26 21.63 29.80
CA ARG A 663 -22.65 22.83 30.58
C ARG A 663 -22.20 22.80 32.04
N ARG A 664 -21.93 21.62 32.59
CA ARG A 664 -21.47 21.49 33.98
C ARG A 664 -20.00 21.86 34.17
N VAL A 665 -19.23 21.89 33.08
CA VAL A 665 -17.77 22.00 33.11
C VAL A 665 -17.27 23.21 32.31
N LEU A 666 -17.98 23.63 31.25
CA LEU A 666 -17.58 24.72 30.37
C LEU A 666 -18.42 26.00 30.56
N ASP A 667 -17.83 27.12 30.15
CA ASP A 667 -18.48 28.43 30.13
C ASP A 667 -19.69 28.44 29.19
N ASP A 668 -20.74 29.12 29.64
CA ASP A 668 -22.10 29.03 29.10
C ASP A 668 -22.19 29.59 27.67
N LYS A 669 -21.26 30.48 27.29
CA LYS A 669 -21.14 31.08 25.95
C LYS A 669 -20.71 30.05 24.89
N LEU A 670 -19.72 29.21 25.19
CA LEU A 670 -19.22 28.15 24.28
C LEU A 670 -20.30 27.09 24.00
N VAL A 671 -21.15 26.81 25.00
CA VAL A 671 -22.18 25.78 24.89
C VAL A 671 -23.45 26.29 24.22
N ARG A 672 -23.74 27.60 24.28
CA ARG A 672 -24.96 28.20 23.73
C ARG A 672 -24.95 28.34 22.20
N GLU A 673 -23.77 28.38 21.60
CA GLU A 673 -23.59 28.41 20.14
C GLU A 673 -23.72 27.01 19.49
N ARG A 674 -23.73 25.94 20.31
CA ARG A 674 -23.92 24.56 19.85
C ARG A 674 -25.38 24.26 19.55
N THR A 675 -25.58 23.50 18.49
CA THR A 675 -26.88 23.26 17.86
C THR A 675 -27.16 21.77 17.84
N LEU A 676 -28.36 21.39 18.30
CA LEU A 676 -28.70 20.01 18.61
C LEU A 676 -28.66 19.04 17.42
N ILE A 677 -29.11 19.52 16.26
CA ILE A 677 -29.17 18.72 15.03
C ILE A 677 -28.04 19.18 14.12
N THR A 678 -27.14 18.25 13.82
CA THR A 678 -25.98 18.45 12.94
C THR A 678 -26.08 17.47 11.77
N PRO A 679 -25.61 17.84 10.57
CA PRO A 679 -25.50 16.90 9.46
C PRO A 679 -24.52 15.75 9.80
N LEU A 680 -24.65 14.61 9.12
CA LEU A 680 -23.73 13.48 9.26
C LEU A 680 -22.53 13.71 8.32
N SER A 681 -21.30 13.42 8.77
CA SER A 681 -20.14 13.53 7.88
C SER A 681 -20.22 12.46 6.79
N VAL A 682 -19.74 12.77 5.58
CA VAL A 682 -19.60 11.78 4.50
C VAL A 682 -18.55 10.73 4.84
N LEU A 683 -17.62 11.02 5.76
CA LEU A 683 -16.75 10.01 6.34
C LEU A 683 -17.54 8.87 6.98
N SER A 684 -18.74 9.13 7.51
CA SER A 684 -19.62 8.09 8.08
C SER A 684 -20.08 7.08 7.03
N ILE A 685 -20.38 7.55 5.82
CA ILE A 685 -20.74 6.69 4.69
C ILE A 685 -19.49 5.92 4.24
N ALA A 686 -18.35 6.59 4.12
CA ALA A 686 -17.07 5.97 3.77
C ALA A 686 -16.60 4.92 4.78
N LEU A 687 -16.83 5.14 6.07
CA LEU A 687 -16.51 4.21 7.15
C LEU A 687 -17.22 2.87 6.93
N VAL A 688 -18.54 2.89 6.71
CA VAL A 688 -19.33 1.67 6.52
C VAL A 688 -18.93 0.96 5.23
N ILE A 689 -18.77 1.70 4.13
CA ILE A 689 -18.32 1.14 2.85
C ILE A 689 -16.91 0.55 2.95
N SER A 690 -16.01 1.17 3.72
CA SER A 690 -14.67 0.64 3.95
C SER A 690 -14.72 -0.71 4.69
N VAL A 691 -15.60 -0.86 5.68
CA VAL A 691 -15.75 -2.11 6.42
C VAL A 691 -16.41 -3.17 5.54
N GLU A 692 -17.49 -2.84 4.83
CA GLU A 692 -18.16 -3.74 3.89
C GLU A 692 -17.21 -4.27 2.81
N ASN A 693 -16.39 -3.39 2.22
CA ASN A 693 -15.39 -3.79 1.23
C ASN A 693 -14.27 -4.67 1.82
N THR A 694 -14.00 -4.57 3.13
CA THR A 694 -12.96 -5.37 3.81
C THR A 694 -13.50 -6.74 4.26
N TYR A 695 -14.77 -6.83 4.62
CA TYR A 695 -15.42 -8.02 5.16
C TYR A 695 -16.54 -8.51 4.23
N SER A 696 -16.20 -9.45 3.34
CA SER A 696 -17.16 -10.13 2.46
C SER A 696 -18.12 -11.01 3.29
N GLY A 697 -19.44 -10.86 3.09
CA GLY A 697 -20.48 -11.62 3.80
C GLY A 697 -21.22 -10.84 4.89
N ASN A 698 -21.05 -9.52 4.95
CA ASN A 698 -21.77 -8.67 5.88
C ASN A 698 -23.24 -8.46 5.51
N ASP A 699 -24.03 -8.40 6.56
CA ASP A 699 -25.40 -7.94 6.60
C ASP A 699 -25.50 -6.48 6.11
N THR A 700 -25.95 -6.31 4.87
CA THR A 700 -25.90 -5.06 4.08
C THR A 700 -26.81 -3.95 4.62
N TRP A 701 -27.63 -4.25 5.62
CA TRP A 701 -28.64 -3.34 6.17
C TRP A 701 -28.10 -2.24 7.08
N ILE A 702 -26.86 -2.37 7.57
CA ILE A 702 -26.16 -1.31 8.34
C ILE A 702 -25.84 -0.10 7.44
N VAL A 703 -25.52 -0.35 6.16
CA VAL A 703 -25.30 0.68 5.14
C VAL A 703 -26.54 1.56 5.01
N THR A 704 -27.72 0.95 4.97
CA THR A 704 -29.03 1.65 4.93
C THR A 704 -29.24 2.52 6.17
N ALA A 705 -28.88 2.04 7.36
CA ALA A 705 -29.03 2.82 8.59
C ALA A 705 -28.20 4.12 8.55
N VAL A 706 -26.95 4.05 8.06
CA VAL A 706 -26.05 5.20 8.01
C VAL A 706 -26.37 6.14 6.85
N ILE A 707 -26.57 5.62 5.64
CA ILE A 707 -26.94 6.46 4.48
C ILE A 707 -28.32 7.11 4.69
N GLY A 708 -29.31 6.31 5.11
CA GLY A 708 -30.65 6.82 5.44
C GLY A 708 -30.61 7.80 6.61
N GLY A 709 -29.82 7.51 7.65
CA GLY A 709 -29.61 8.40 8.78
C GLY A 709 -28.95 9.73 8.39
N ALA A 710 -28.03 9.72 7.42
CA ALA A 710 -27.43 10.91 6.84
C ALA A 710 -28.47 11.77 6.10
N ILE A 711 -29.28 11.15 5.23
CA ILE A 711 -30.35 11.82 4.48
C ILE A 711 -31.36 12.48 5.43
N VAL A 712 -31.84 11.72 6.42
CA VAL A 712 -32.81 12.22 7.41
C VAL A 712 -32.21 13.33 8.26
N SER A 713 -30.96 13.17 8.72
CA SER A 713 -30.27 14.21 9.49
C SER A 713 -30.14 15.51 8.68
N GLU A 714 -29.77 15.43 7.40
CA GLU A 714 -29.67 16.59 6.51
C GLU A 714 -31.03 17.28 6.32
N LEU A 715 -32.08 16.50 6.07
CA LEU A 715 -33.45 17.03 5.90
C LEU A 715 -33.93 17.76 7.17
N LEU A 716 -33.59 17.24 8.35
CA LEU A 716 -33.91 17.87 9.64
C LEU A 716 -33.13 19.18 9.86
N VAL A 717 -31.88 19.27 9.40
CA VAL A 717 -31.07 20.50 9.45
C VAL A 717 -31.69 21.56 8.55
N VAL A 718 -31.99 21.21 7.29
CA VAL A 718 -32.54 22.13 6.29
C VAL A 718 -33.87 22.75 6.73
N ARG A 719 -34.75 21.96 7.36
CA ARG A 719 -36.05 22.45 7.85
C ARG A 719 -35.94 23.43 9.02
N ARG A 720 -34.84 23.42 9.79
CA ARG A 720 -34.68 24.24 11.00
C ARG A 720 -33.91 25.54 10.77
N THR A 721 -33.18 25.68 9.66
CA THR A 721 -32.56 26.97 9.27
C THR A 721 -33.61 27.81 8.56
N PRO A 722 -34.15 28.90 9.16
CA PRO A 722 -35.05 29.80 8.45
C PRO A 722 -34.28 30.47 7.31
N SER A 723 -34.94 30.68 6.18
CA SER A 723 -34.45 31.55 5.10
C SER A 723 -34.50 33.01 5.60
N THR A 724 -33.61 33.40 6.51
CA THR A 724 -33.43 34.80 6.87
C THR A 724 -32.68 35.51 5.75
N ASP A 725 -33.37 36.47 5.13
CA ASP A 725 -32.87 37.55 4.26
C ASP A 725 -31.37 37.87 4.41
N SER A 726 -30.54 37.17 3.64
CA SER A 726 -29.26 37.71 3.23
C SER A 726 -29.35 37.91 1.73
N ASP A 727 -29.47 39.18 1.33
CA ASP A 727 -29.40 39.64 -0.05
C ASP A 727 -28.35 38.80 -0.82
N PRO A 728 -28.76 38.01 -1.83
CA PRO A 728 -27.86 37.15 -2.58
C PRO A 728 -26.67 37.93 -3.15
N ASP A 729 -26.87 39.22 -3.46
CA ASP A 729 -25.88 40.04 -4.16
C ASP A 729 -24.74 40.51 -3.24
N ALA A 730 -24.98 40.68 -1.94
CA ALA A 730 -23.94 41.06 -0.98
C ALA A 730 -22.90 39.95 -0.74
N HIS A 731 -23.31 38.69 -0.84
CA HIS A 731 -22.40 37.54 -0.72
C HIS A 731 -21.69 37.20 -2.06
N ILE A 732 -22.20 37.70 -3.18
CA ILE A 732 -21.68 37.46 -4.53
C ILE A 732 -20.52 38.41 -4.86
N ASP A 733 -20.53 39.65 -4.38
CA ASP A 733 -19.43 40.61 -4.55
C ASP A 733 -18.13 40.19 -3.83
N GLU A 734 -18.26 39.40 -2.76
CA GLU A 734 -17.11 38.85 -2.02
C GLU A 734 -16.43 37.71 -2.79
N LEU A 735 -17.19 36.90 -3.53
CA LEU A 735 -16.67 35.80 -4.35
C LEU A 735 -16.04 36.27 -5.66
N ASP A 736 -16.51 37.37 -6.25
CA ASP A 736 -15.88 37.94 -7.45
C ASP A 736 -14.52 38.59 -7.13
N LYS A 737 -14.38 39.18 -5.92
CA LYS A 737 -13.09 39.73 -5.45
C LYS A 737 -12.00 38.67 -5.25
N ASP A 738 -12.34 37.50 -4.71
CA ASP A 738 -11.39 36.40 -4.53
C ASP A 738 -11.01 35.70 -5.84
N SER A 739 -11.75 35.92 -6.94
CA SER A 739 -11.44 35.36 -8.26
C SER A 739 -10.53 36.23 -9.12
N ARG A 740 -10.32 37.49 -8.73
CA ARG A 740 -9.43 38.46 -9.40
C ARG A 740 -8.05 38.60 -8.73
N GLN A 741 -7.76 37.79 -7.70
CA GLN A 741 -6.45 37.71 -7.01
C GLN A 741 -5.95 36.27 -6.99
#